data_AF-A0A812NG02-F1
#
_entry.id   AF-A0A812NG02-F1
#
_cell.length_a   1.000
_cell.length_b   1.000
_cell.length_c   1.000
_cell.angle_alpha   90.00
_cell.angle_beta   90.00
_cell.angle_gamma   90.00
#
_symmetry.space_group_name_H-M   'P 1'
#
loop_
_entity.id
_entity.type
_entity.pdbx_description
1 polymer ?
#
loop_
_entity_poly.entity_id
_entity_poly.type
_entity_poly.pdbx_seq_one_letter_code
_entity_poly.pdbx_strand_id
1 'polypeptide(L)'
;MQANYEKIIGHPAFQGIKTMDALPIAQNQRHLSGVEAVVDMPSFKTAMKERGSYKCGFNLMMLSWTYNPMPSVPLRMSSVSMLKDYYFEGPGLFPGLLEVALPNGVEDPRNSRGDLQCISPPEMRAALFERIAEAIDRGEEEEMLQRWAATLRTVSVHFRLMPSEEEVITACMDLREHLVTDRKAMARTTRQWIFTIVSVKEDVEKRQGSMSDEQLADYIREHVNLAVPSKEGDAMSKTFVGSAIYLYNQIFADGNQELPTLLEECEERWGPDSPFNQISKLTEIITKCKEHSVWAIRCIMDGVTSRQYLASIFNSADLKGDRMRKGWLDVFLAKRELKEYFLNTWLPEKSFPGPVVQMLRQVYENHKSFRKWVPITDSISNSRSWTMTWSPAASQAARFIEDVVYLKVHDGALRYALKSSKKPEEWLDHTKFDDILKQIDEDLAIEKKAAKSKEKEEDQDMEEVDVPQEAALEMKDQRGLVSSFVELESDAELDEGLLEEFEIYRQQAEDFVNKISLVPEPDKVSQLTALIRQTMAVNRKPESPLTVFWYNVALCGESVTQPRVRKLPMRSDHFRSLISGCLQASGSKDSKDHVADDVVFVIFDAGKGGLESSIMSAFSTDYCTDQPDEDDAADGGRAKKVKAKPLAKSVIRVGVGYDEESLSGRRELTRGIATLDQDETIYLITHSLLQVQKRNRLKYPGTTCGNRILPVVVPSFEEMWTEDFATKKGIFGPARVAVGGATRAPSRVRKRELTDKEPVYYHSQGEGLFAEVLHILGKSVGLIVDLTAADGMVGHLALQPNRRIPYLGLTHTEEHARRLKAHLETDKKKNPKSKKGSNKRKSVKKAKEEEQSEEEDSASIEAEDAEEEDEQEDEQIDEEVDSDENL
;
A
#
# COMPACT_ATOMS: atom_id res chain seq x y z
N MET A 1 -27.38 23.63 -21.52
CA MET A 1 -27.20 25.00 -20.99
C MET A 1 -27.58 26.06 -22.02
N GLN A 2 -26.98 26.08 -23.22
CA GLN A 2 -27.33 27.04 -24.28
C GLN A 2 -28.83 27.11 -24.60
N ALA A 3 -29.47 25.95 -24.83
CA ALA A 3 -30.90 25.89 -25.08
C ALA A 3 -31.75 26.49 -23.94
N ASN A 4 -31.33 26.32 -22.67
CA ASN A 4 -32.03 26.90 -21.52
C ASN A 4 -31.86 28.43 -21.50
N TYR A 5 -30.64 28.92 -21.77
CA TYR A 5 -30.38 30.36 -21.87
C TYR A 5 -31.20 31.01 -22.98
N GLU A 6 -31.22 30.43 -24.18
CA GLU A 6 -32.00 30.89 -25.33
C GLU A 6 -33.50 30.92 -25.03
N LYS A 7 -34.00 29.89 -24.32
CA LYS A 7 -35.38 29.84 -23.85
C LYS A 7 -35.73 30.98 -22.90
N ILE A 8 -34.86 31.27 -21.93
CA ILE A 8 -35.06 32.36 -20.96
C ILE A 8 -35.13 33.70 -21.68
N ILE A 9 -34.14 34.03 -22.52
CA ILE A 9 -34.06 35.35 -23.18
C ILE A 9 -35.16 35.56 -24.22
N GLY A 10 -35.73 34.48 -24.76
CA GLY A 10 -36.82 34.52 -25.74
C GLY A 10 -38.20 34.67 -25.10
N HIS A 11 -38.32 34.47 -23.78
CA HIS A 11 -39.61 34.55 -23.08
C HIS A 11 -39.97 36.01 -22.72
N PRO A 12 -41.23 36.46 -22.92
CA PRO A 12 -41.65 37.84 -22.66
C PRO A 12 -41.30 38.37 -21.26
N ALA A 13 -41.44 37.54 -20.23
CA ALA A 13 -41.10 37.88 -18.84
C ALA A 13 -39.64 38.36 -18.64
N PHE A 14 -38.72 37.96 -19.52
CA PHE A 14 -37.29 38.29 -19.44
C PHE A 14 -36.85 39.24 -20.57
N GLN A 15 -37.80 39.92 -21.21
CA GLN A 15 -37.47 40.85 -22.30
C GLN A 15 -36.54 41.97 -21.81
N GLY A 16 -35.42 42.16 -22.49
CA GLY A 16 -34.42 43.18 -22.12
C GLY A 16 -33.59 42.84 -20.88
N ILE A 17 -33.69 41.63 -20.32
CA ILE A 17 -32.98 41.26 -19.09
C ILE A 17 -31.46 41.45 -19.17
N LYS A 18 -30.85 41.34 -20.36
CA LYS A 18 -29.40 41.54 -20.56
C LYS A 18 -28.94 42.99 -20.38
N THR A 19 -29.84 43.95 -20.53
CA THR A 19 -29.55 45.38 -20.48
C THR A 19 -30.06 46.06 -19.22
N MET A 20 -30.86 45.36 -18.42
CA MET A 20 -31.34 45.85 -17.14
C MET A 20 -30.20 45.92 -16.12
N ASP A 21 -30.20 46.95 -15.29
CA ASP A 21 -29.28 47.03 -14.16
C ASP A 21 -29.70 46.05 -13.04
N ALA A 22 -28.76 45.78 -12.14
CA ALA A 22 -29.03 45.09 -10.89
C ALA A 22 -30.14 45.81 -10.11
N LEU A 23 -30.92 45.04 -9.33
CA LEU A 23 -31.96 45.63 -8.49
C LEU A 23 -31.31 46.38 -7.32
N PRO A 24 -31.63 47.67 -7.10
CA PRO A 24 -31.15 48.39 -5.92
C PRO A 24 -31.91 47.93 -4.67
N ILE A 25 -31.30 48.17 -3.51
CA ILE A 25 -31.99 47.97 -2.22
C ILE A 25 -33.11 49.01 -2.13
N ALA A 26 -34.37 48.55 -2.08
CA ALA A 26 -35.56 49.40 -2.12
C ALA A 26 -36.51 49.07 -0.97
N GLN A 27 -37.02 50.11 -0.30
CA GLN A 27 -38.01 49.94 0.77
C GLN A 27 -39.35 49.44 0.22
N ASN A 28 -40.03 48.58 0.97
CA ASN A 28 -41.39 48.07 0.70
C ASN A 28 -41.57 47.25 -0.60
N GLN A 29 -40.49 46.86 -1.29
CA GLN A 29 -40.58 46.06 -2.52
C GLN A 29 -40.42 44.55 -2.32
N ARG A 30 -40.24 44.08 -1.07
CA ARG A 30 -40.09 42.66 -0.70
C ARG A 30 -39.13 41.92 -1.65
N HIS A 31 -39.62 40.95 -2.42
CA HIS A 31 -38.85 40.09 -3.33
C HIS A 31 -38.36 40.80 -4.61
N LEU A 32 -38.77 42.06 -4.84
CA LEU A 32 -38.28 42.90 -5.94
C LEU A 32 -37.18 43.88 -5.49
N SER A 33 -36.82 43.90 -4.20
CA SER A 33 -35.66 44.64 -3.70
C SER A 33 -34.37 43.86 -3.95
N GLY A 34 -33.29 44.56 -4.28
CA GLY A 34 -31.94 44.02 -4.16
C GLY A 34 -31.54 43.73 -2.72
N VAL A 35 -30.46 42.96 -2.57
CA VAL A 35 -29.85 42.61 -1.26
C VAL A 35 -28.45 43.18 -1.06
N GLU A 36 -27.87 43.78 -2.11
CA GLU A 36 -26.55 44.39 -2.08
C GLU A 36 -26.58 45.69 -2.89
N ALA A 37 -25.72 46.64 -2.53
CA ALA A 37 -25.60 47.89 -3.28
C ALA A 37 -25.17 47.60 -4.72
N VAL A 38 -25.82 48.25 -5.68
CA VAL A 38 -25.44 48.17 -7.09
C VAL A 38 -24.07 48.83 -7.31
N VAL A 39 -23.44 48.57 -8.47
CA VAL A 39 -22.14 49.14 -8.82
C VAL A 39 -22.13 50.67 -8.65
N ASP A 40 -21.35 51.16 -7.70
CA ASP A 40 -21.06 52.59 -7.54
C ASP A 40 -19.72 52.90 -8.20
N MET A 41 -19.75 53.67 -9.30
CA MET A 41 -18.57 53.89 -10.14
C MET A 41 -17.39 54.59 -9.43
N PRO A 42 -17.60 55.63 -8.61
CA PRO A 42 -16.52 56.22 -7.81
C PRO A 42 -15.87 55.20 -6.87
N SER A 43 -16.68 54.41 -6.15
CA SER A 43 -16.16 53.37 -5.25
C SER A 43 -15.47 52.24 -6.01
N PHE A 44 -16.02 51.81 -7.15
CA PHE A 44 -15.42 50.80 -8.02
C PHE A 44 -14.03 51.23 -8.51
N LYS A 45 -13.91 52.44 -9.09
CA LYS A 45 -12.63 52.94 -9.58
C LYS A 45 -11.59 53.04 -8.47
N THR A 46 -12.01 53.49 -7.29
CA THR A 46 -11.13 53.57 -6.12
C THR A 46 -10.68 52.18 -5.67
N ALA A 47 -11.61 51.24 -5.46
CA ALA A 47 -11.30 49.90 -4.98
C ALA A 47 -10.47 49.07 -5.97
N MET A 48 -10.77 49.17 -7.27
CA MET A 48 -9.99 48.51 -8.32
C MET A 48 -8.57 49.07 -8.41
N LYS A 49 -8.37 50.37 -8.21
CA LYS A 49 -7.03 50.97 -8.18
C LYS A 49 -6.24 50.57 -6.95
N GLU A 50 -6.85 50.60 -5.76
CA GLU A 50 -6.14 50.39 -4.50
C GLU A 50 -5.95 48.91 -4.15
N ARG A 51 -6.89 48.03 -4.53
CA ARG A 51 -6.90 46.61 -4.14
C ARG A 51 -7.09 45.63 -5.29
N GLY A 52 -7.29 46.11 -6.52
CA GLY A 52 -7.57 45.25 -7.67
C GLY A 52 -8.86 44.45 -7.53
N SER A 53 -9.79 44.85 -6.66
CA SER A 53 -11.01 44.10 -6.38
C SER A 53 -12.17 44.98 -5.92
N TYR A 54 -13.40 44.57 -6.25
CA TYR A 54 -14.63 45.28 -5.85
C TYR A 54 -15.82 44.33 -5.79
N LYS A 55 -16.66 44.46 -4.76
CA LYS A 55 -17.85 43.61 -4.54
C LYS A 55 -19.14 44.44 -4.58
N CYS A 56 -20.18 43.93 -5.24
CA CYS A 56 -21.47 44.60 -5.39
C CYS A 56 -22.58 43.66 -5.89
N GLY A 57 -23.83 44.13 -5.83
CA GLY A 57 -24.97 43.54 -6.52
C GLY A 57 -24.88 43.76 -8.04
N PHE A 58 -25.13 42.72 -8.81
CA PHE A 58 -24.98 42.69 -10.26
C PHE A 58 -26.09 41.87 -10.96
N ASN A 59 -26.20 42.05 -12.26
CA ASN A 59 -27.09 41.26 -13.10
C ASN A 59 -26.32 40.11 -13.76
N LEU A 60 -26.71 38.87 -13.43
CA LEU A 60 -26.11 37.64 -13.95
C LEU A 60 -26.13 37.59 -15.49
N MET A 61 -27.16 38.16 -16.11
CA MET A 61 -27.35 38.16 -17.57
C MET A 61 -26.41 39.11 -18.30
N MET A 62 -25.66 39.96 -17.58
CA MET A 62 -24.59 40.79 -18.13
C MET A 62 -23.24 40.06 -18.18
N LEU A 63 -23.12 38.88 -17.55
CA LEU A 63 -21.91 38.07 -17.61
C LEU A 63 -21.85 37.23 -18.90
N SER A 64 -20.64 36.81 -19.28
CA SER A 64 -20.46 35.80 -20.32
C SER A 64 -20.95 34.44 -19.81
N TRP A 65 -22.07 33.98 -20.35
CA TRP A 65 -22.69 32.73 -19.93
C TRP A 65 -22.04 31.49 -20.58
N THR A 66 -21.41 31.63 -21.75
CA THR A 66 -20.65 30.57 -22.43
C THR A 66 -19.23 30.43 -21.90
N TYR A 67 -18.71 31.46 -21.23
CA TYR A 67 -17.34 31.46 -20.77
C TYR A 67 -17.13 30.47 -19.63
N ASN A 68 -16.15 29.60 -19.82
CA ASN A 68 -15.61 28.68 -18.83
C ASN A 68 -14.09 28.71 -18.99
N PRO A 69 -13.30 29.06 -17.95
CA PRO A 69 -11.84 29.04 -18.00
C PRO A 69 -11.26 27.68 -18.41
N MET A 70 -11.98 26.59 -18.15
CA MET A 70 -11.57 25.23 -18.45
C MET A 70 -12.62 24.50 -19.31
N PRO A 71 -12.74 24.84 -20.60
CA PRO A 71 -13.80 24.31 -21.46
C PRO A 71 -13.67 22.81 -21.75
N SER A 72 -12.48 22.23 -21.57
CA SER A 72 -12.23 20.79 -21.70
C SER A 72 -12.72 19.96 -20.50
N VAL A 73 -13.10 20.60 -19.39
CA VAL A 73 -13.60 19.92 -18.19
C VAL A 73 -15.11 19.76 -18.29
N PRO A 74 -15.64 18.52 -18.35
CA PRO A 74 -17.07 18.29 -18.49
C PRO A 74 -17.84 18.66 -17.22
N LEU A 75 -19.06 19.17 -17.39
CA LEU A 75 -19.99 19.41 -16.29
C LEU A 75 -20.70 18.13 -15.88
N ARG A 76 -20.69 17.85 -14.58
CA ARG A 76 -21.43 16.72 -14.02
C ARG A 76 -22.89 17.11 -13.83
N MET A 77 -23.75 16.73 -14.78
CA MET A 77 -25.18 17.09 -14.76
C MET A 77 -25.90 16.61 -13.49
N SER A 78 -25.51 15.49 -12.89
CA SER A 78 -26.10 15.06 -11.61
C SER A 78 -25.85 16.06 -10.46
N SER A 79 -24.73 16.78 -10.49
CA SER A 79 -24.44 17.84 -9.51
C SER A 79 -25.30 19.08 -9.79
N VAL A 80 -25.52 19.41 -11.06
CA VAL A 80 -26.42 20.50 -11.46
C VAL A 80 -27.84 20.22 -10.96
N SER A 81 -28.35 19.01 -11.17
CA SER A 81 -29.68 18.63 -10.65
C SER A 81 -29.74 18.68 -9.13
N MET A 82 -28.71 18.22 -8.42
CA MET A 82 -28.65 18.31 -6.96
C MET A 82 -28.69 19.76 -6.46
N LEU A 83 -27.91 20.67 -7.06
CA LEU A 83 -27.91 22.09 -6.71
C LEU A 83 -29.23 22.77 -7.08
N LYS A 84 -29.83 22.38 -8.20
CA LYS A 84 -31.15 22.84 -8.65
C LYS A 84 -32.21 22.54 -7.61
N ASP A 85 -32.23 21.32 -7.12
CA ASP A 85 -33.25 20.88 -6.16
C ASP A 85 -33.00 21.45 -4.76
N TYR A 86 -31.74 21.66 -4.38
CA TYR A 86 -31.40 22.19 -3.06
C TYR A 86 -31.54 23.72 -2.94
N TYR A 87 -31.06 24.49 -3.92
CA TYR A 87 -31.03 25.97 -3.84
C TYR A 87 -32.20 26.65 -4.56
N PHE A 88 -32.82 25.97 -5.53
CA PHE A 88 -33.77 26.61 -6.45
C PHE A 88 -35.12 25.87 -6.47
N GLU A 89 -35.65 25.50 -5.30
CA GLU A 89 -37.01 24.97 -5.21
C GLU A 89 -38.05 25.98 -5.77
N GLY A 90 -37.86 27.26 -5.45
CA GLY A 90 -38.59 28.40 -6.01
C GLY A 90 -37.69 29.64 -6.14
N PRO A 91 -38.23 30.78 -6.65
CA PRO A 91 -37.45 31.99 -6.84
C PRO A 91 -37.04 32.61 -5.50
N GLY A 92 -35.74 32.87 -5.36
CA GLY A 92 -35.09 33.41 -4.18
C GLY A 92 -33.79 34.13 -4.52
N LEU A 93 -32.89 34.26 -3.55
CA LEU A 93 -31.57 34.86 -3.78
C LEU A 93 -30.63 33.84 -4.43
N PHE A 94 -29.73 34.32 -5.29
CA PHE A 94 -28.66 33.48 -5.80
C PHE A 94 -27.73 33.08 -4.65
N PRO A 95 -27.42 31.78 -4.48
CA PRO A 95 -26.56 31.32 -3.40
C PRO A 95 -25.09 31.64 -3.69
N GLY A 96 -24.48 32.41 -2.78
CA GLY A 96 -23.04 32.67 -2.79
C GLY A 96 -22.60 33.86 -3.64
N LEU A 97 -21.28 33.99 -3.78
CA LEU A 97 -20.59 35.08 -4.45
C LEU A 97 -20.02 34.58 -5.79
N LEU A 98 -20.28 35.31 -6.87
CA LEU A 98 -19.65 35.04 -8.16
C LEU A 98 -18.37 35.86 -8.33
N GLU A 99 -17.28 35.19 -8.64
CA GLU A 99 -15.99 35.79 -8.95
C GLU A 99 -15.92 36.06 -10.46
N VAL A 100 -15.58 37.30 -10.82
CA VAL A 100 -15.50 37.77 -12.21
C VAL A 100 -14.13 38.38 -12.46
N ALA A 101 -13.41 37.80 -13.42
CA ALA A 101 -12.11 38.29 -13.86
C ALA A 101 -12.29 39.54 -14.73
N LEU A 102 -11.51 40.58 -14.43
CA LEU A 102 -11.40 41.79 -15.24
C LEU A 102 -9.97 41.90 -15.80
N PRO A 103 -9.80 42.14 -17.12
CA PRO A 103 -8.51 42.51 -17.67
C PRO A 103 -8.10 43.92 -17.23
N ASN A 104 -6.83 44.26 -17.48
CA ASN A 104 -6.33 45.62 -17.24
C ASN A 104 -7.12 46.66 -18.07
N GLY A 105 -7.41 47.81 -17.45
CA GLY A 105 -8.00 48.96 -18.13
C GLY A 105 -9.53 48.98 -18.24
N VAL A 106 -10.25 48.06 -17.57
CA VAL A 106 -11.71 48.13 -17.49
C VAL A 106 -12.12 49.28 -16.55
N GLU A 107 -12.63 50.37 -17.13
CA GLU A 107 -13.11 51.53 -16.36
C GLU A 107 -14.53 51.37 -15.81
N ASP A 108 -15.40 50.67 -16.55
CA ASP A 108 -16.78 50.40 -16.16
C ASP A 108 -17.17 48.98 -16.59
N PRO A 109 -17.39 48.04 -15.65
CA PRO A 109 -17.72 46.66 -16.00
C PRO A 109 -19.06 46.55 -16.73
N ARG A 110 -19.94 47.54 -16.62
CA ARG A 110 -21.24 47.56 -17.30
C ARG A 110 -21.11 47.84 -18.80
N ASN A 111 -19.94 48.26 -19.29
CA ASN A 111 -19.68 48.43 -20.72
C ASN A 111 -19.22 47.13 -21.39
N SER A 112 -18.77 46.14 -20.63
CA SER A 112 -18.29 44.83 -21.12
C SER A 112 -19.37 43.74 -21.08
N ARG A 113 -20.64 44.11 -21.33
CA ARG A 113 -21.78 43.20 -21.19
C ARG A 113 -21.63 42.00 -22.13
N GLY A 114 -21.79 40.79 -21.59
CA GLY A 114 -21.63 39.54 -22.34
C GLY A 114 -20.19 39.06 -22.47
N ASP A 115 -19.20 39.92 -22.18
CA ASP A 115 -17.78 39.61 -22.25
C ASP A 115 -17.14 39.42 -20.86
N LEU A 116 -17.85 39.79 -19.78
CA LEU A 116 -17.38 39.60 -18.41
C LEU A 116 -17.20 38.12 -18.06
N GLN A 117 -15.97 37.75 -17.73
CA GLN A 117 -15.53 36.37 -17.53
C GLN A 117 -15.78 35.92 -16.09
N CYS A 118 -16.84 35.14 -15.86
CA CYS A 118 -17.10 34.54 -14.55
C CYS A 118 -16.26 33.28 -14.37
N ILE A 119 -15.40 33.28 -13.34
CA ILE A 119 -14.45 32.21 -13.03
C ILE A 119 -14.94 31.26 -11.93
N SER A 120 -16.06 31.59 -11.28
CA SER A 120 -16.72 30.68 -10.33
C SER A 120 -17.21 29.39 -11.00
N PRO A 121 -17.28 28.28 -10.25
CA PRO A 121 -17.83 27.02 -10.75
C PRO A 121 -19.19 27.19 -11.45
N PRO A 122 -19.34 26.74 -12.70
CA PRO A 122 -20.54 27.00 -13.51
C PRO A 122 -21.77 26.18 -13.08
N GLU A 123 -21.62 25.16 -12.23
CA GLU A 123 -22.70 24.25 -11.83
C GLU A 123 -23.88 24.99 -11.17
N MET A 124 -23.62 26.01 -10.35
CA MET A 124 -24.67 26.80 -9.69
C MET A 124 -25.48 27.64 -10.69
N ARG A 125 -24.78 28.28 -11.64
CA ARG A 125 -25.41 29.07 -12.71
C ARG A 125 -26.24 28.17 -13.63
N ALA A 126 -25.69 27.00 -13.96
CA ALA A 126 -26.38 25.97 -14.73
C ALA A 126 -27.68 25.52 -14.04
N ALA A 127 -27.64 25.29 -12.74
CA ALA A 127 -28.77 24.84 -11.94
C ALA A 127 -29.90 25.88 -11.92
N LEU A 128 -29.57 27.17 -11.76
CA LEU A 128 -30.55 28.26 -11.86
C LEU A 128 -31.18 28.32 -13.26
N PHE A 129 -30.37 28.30 -14.32
CA PHE A 129 -30.92 28.34 -15.69
C PHE A 129 -31.78 27.12 -16.02
N GLU A 130 -31.43 25.94 -15.52
CA GLU A 130 -32.25 24.74 -15.67
C GLU A 130 -33.60 24.90 -14.96
N ARG A 131 -33.63 25.40 -13.71
CA ARG A 131 -34.89 25.62 -12.98
C ARG A 131 -35.80 26.65 -13.67
N ILE A 132 -35.24 27.76 -14.15
CA ILE A 132 -36.05 28.79 -14.84
C ILE A 132 -36.59 28.24 -16.17
N ALA A 133 -35.78 27.49 -16.92
CA ALA A 133 -36.25 26.85 -18.14
C ALA A 133 -37.38 25.85 -17.88
N GLU A 134 -37.29 25.06 -16.80
CA GLU A 134 -38.39 24.19 -16.38
C GLU A 134 -39.65 24.95 -15.97
N ALA A 135 -39.52 26.08 -15.26
CA ALA A 135 -40.65 26.93 -14.90
C ALA A 135 -41.37 27.47 -16.15
N ILE A 136 -40.61 27.87 -17.18
CA ILE A 136 -41.17 28.26 -18.48
C ILE A 136 -41.89 27.09 -19.14
N ASP A 137 -41.27 25.90 -19.16
CA ASP A 137 -41.87 24.70 -19.78
C ASP A 137 -43.15 24.24 -19.08
N ARG A 138 -43.26 24.45 -17.77
CA ARG A 138 -44.46 24.17 -16.97
C ARG A 138 -45.57 25.22 -17.16
N GLY A 139 -45.27 26.35 -17.80
CA GLY A 139 -46.21 27.46 -17.95
C GLY A 139 -46.54 28.15 -16.63
N GLU A 140 -45.55 28.32 -15.75
CA GLU A 140 -45.71 29.07 -14.50
C GLU A 140 -46.20 30.50 -14.76
N GLU A 141 -46.94 31.07 -13.80
CA GLU A 141 -47.55 32.40 -13.95
C GLU A 141 -46.48 33.50 -14.13
N GLU A 142 -46.86 34.57 -14.85
CA GLU A 142 -45.97 35.71 -15.12
C GLU A 142 -45.38 36.30 -13.84
N GLU A 143 -46.14 36.38 -12.75
CA GLU A 143 -45.64 36.85 -11.44
C GLU A 143 -44.48 35.99 -10.92
N MET A 144 -44.57 34.66 -11.07
CA MET A 144 -43.50 33.74 -10.69
C MET A 144 -42.26 33.93 -11.55
N LEU A 145 -42.43 34.12 -12.86
CA LEU A 145 -41.33 34.37 -13.79
C LEU A 145 -40.66 35.73 -13.55
N GLN A 146 -41.41 36.76 -13.17
CA GLN A 146 -40.86 38.05 -12.74
C GLN A 146 -40.03 37.92 -11.46
N ARG A 147 -40.40 37.03 -10.53
CA ARG A 147 -39.57 36.72 -9.35
C ARG A 147 -38.26 36.03 -9.75
N TRP A 148 -38.27 35.14 -10.73
CA TRP A 148 -37.02 34.57 -11.29
C TRP A 148 -36.18 35.63 -12.00
N ALA A 149 -36.80 36.57 -12.72
CA ALA A 149 -36.10 37.70 -13.31
C ALA A 149 -35.44 38.59 -12.22
N ALA A 150 -36.09 38.75 -11.07
CA ALA A 150 -35.49 39.41 -9.91
C ALA A 150 -34.26 38.63 -9.40
N THR A 151 -34.33 37.30 -9.24
CA THR A 151 -33.19 36.45 -8.84
C THR A 151 -31.96 36.68 -9.73
N LEU A 152 -32.15 36.77 -11.05
CA LEU A 152 -31.06 37.02 -12.00
C LEU A 152 -30.41 38.41 -11.82
N ARG A 153 -31.10 39.37 -11.20
CA ARG A 153 -30.68 40.77 -11.03
C ARG A 153 -30.22 41.11 -9.61
N THR A 154 -30.24 40.14 -8.69
CA THR A 154 -29.80 40.31 -7.30
C THR A 154 -28.56 39.48 -6.98
N VAL A 155 -27.73 39.17 -7.97
CA VAL A 155 -26.55 38.30 -7.78
C VAL A 155 -25.38 39.11 -7.25
N SER A 156 -24.76 38.64 -6.17
CA SER A 156 -23.52 39.23 -5.65
C SER A 156 -22.34 38.84 -6.54
N VAL A 157 -21.58 39.84 -6.99
CA VAL A 157 -20.37 39.67 -7.80
C VAL A 157 -19.17 40.29 -7.10
N HIS A 158 -18.03 39.62 -7.17
CA HIS A 158 -16.72 40.12 -6.80
C HIS A 158 -15.85 40.19 -8.06
N PHE A 159 -15.58 41.42 -8.49
CA PHE A 159 -14.65 41.70 -9.56
C PHE A 159 -13.22 41.61 -9.05
N ARG A 160 -12.36 40.93 -9.81
CA ARG A 160 -10.92 40.80 -9.52
C ARG A 160 -10.11 41.12 -10.75
N LEU A 161 -9.10 41.96 -10.60
CA LEU A 161 -8.13 42.27 -11.64
C LEU A 161 -7.26 41.03 -11.88
N MET A 162 -7.33 40.47 -13.09
CA MET A 162 -6.56 39.30 -13.52
C MET A 162 -6.01 39.58 -14.92
N PRO A 163 -4.79 40.13 -15.03
CA PRO A 163 -4.23 40.58 -16.29
C PRO A 163 -3.86 39.43 -17.25
N SER A 164 -3.69 38.21 -16.75
CA SER A 164 -3.25 37.05 -17.54
C SER A 164 -4.26 35.90 -17.52
N GLU A 165 -4.29 35.12 -18.61
CA GLU A 165 -5.12 33.91 -18.70
C GLU A 165 -4.68 32.82 -17.71
N GLU A 166 -3.39 32.76 -17.41
CA GLU A 166 -2.83 31.82 -16.42
C GLU A 166 -3.36 32.09 -15.01
N GLU A 167 -3.45 33.37 -14.60
CA GLU A 167 -4.05 33.76 -13.32
C GLU A 167 -5.55 33.40 -13.26
N VAL A 168 -6.27 33.58 -14.36
CA VAL A 168 -7.68 33.22 -14.46
C VAL A 168 -7.89 31.71 -14.29
N ILE A 169 -7.07 30.89 -14.95
CA ILE A 169 -7.14 29.43 -14.82
C ILE A 169 -6.79 29.00 -13.39
N THR A 170 -5.70 29.55 -12.83
CA THR A 170 -5.25 29.23 -11.46
C THR A 170 -6.31 29.59 -10.44
N ALA A 171 -6.85 30.82 -10.50
CA ALA A 171 -7.91 31.25 -9.60
C ALA A 171 -9.19 30.40 -9.75
N CYS A 172 -9.54 29.96 -10.95
CA CYS A 172 -10.67 29.05 -11.16
C CYS A 172 -10.45 27.69 -10.47
N MET A 173 -9.22 27.16 -10.51
CA MET A 173 -8.85 25.93 -9.79
C MET A 173 -8.89 26.14 -8.27
N ASP A 174 -8.32 27.23 -7.77
CA ASP A 174 -8.30 27.58 -6.34
C ASP A 174 -9.72 27.70 -5.78
N LEU A 175 -10.63 28.34 -6.51
CA LEU A 175 -12.04 28.46 -6.09
C LEU A 175 -12.71 27.10 -5.91
N ARG A 176 -12.35 26.09 -6.70
CA ARG A 176 -12.88 24.73 -6.54
C ARG A 176 -12.26 24.03 -5.33
N GLU A 177 -10.95 24.14 -5.14
CA GLU A 177 -10.25 23.56 -3.99
C GLU A 177 -10.68 24.20 -2.66
N HIS A 178 -10.95 25.51 -2.64
CA HIS A 178 -11.54 26.19 -1.49
C HIS A 178 -12.88 25.59 -1.10
N LEU A 179 -13.80 25.35 -2.05
CA LEU A 179 -15.09 24.72 -1.75
C LEU A 179 -14.95 23.31 -1.14
N VAL A 180 -13.94 22.54 -1.57
CA VAL A 180 -13.65 21.22 -0.99
C VAL A 180 -13.14 21.35 0.44
N THR A 181 -12.22 22.29 0.67
CA THR A 181 -11.62 22.56 1.97
C THR A 181 -12.65 23.08 2.96
N ASP A 182 -13.42 24.10 2.56
CA ASP A 182 -14.50 24.71 3.31
C ASP A 182 -15.55 23.67 3.73
N ARG A 183 -15.96 22.82 2.78
CA ARG A 183 -16.89 21.72 3.08
C ARG A 183 -16.33 20.78 4.14
N LYS A 184 -15.05 20.39 4.04
CA LYS A 184 -14.45 19.47 5.01
C LYS A 184 -14.30 20.12 6.39
N ALA A 185 -13.89 21.38 6.44
CA ALA A 185 -13.65 22.08 7.70
C ALA A 185 -14.94 22.48 8.43
N MET A 186 -15.98 22.91 7.69
CA MET A 186 -17.21 23.45 8.27
C MET A 186 -18.35 22.42 8.37
N ALA A 187 -18.21 21.22 7.79
CA ALA A 187 -19.21 20.18 7.95
C ALA A 187 -19.30 19.75 9.41
N ARG A 188 -20.52 19.76 9.95
CA ARG A 188 -20.76 19.28 11.31
C ARG A 188 -20.47 17.79 11.43
N THR A 189 -19.72 17.43 12.45
CA THR A 189 -19.49 16.03 12.82
C THR A 189 -20.74 15.44 13.48
N THR A 190 -20.75 14.12 13.62
CA THR A 190 -21.84 13.39 14.28
C THR A 190 -22.00 13.79 15.74
N ARG A 191 -20.90 14.01 16.46
CA ARG A 191 -20.93 14.54 17.83
C ARG A 191 -21.60 15.91 17.85
N GLN A 192 -21.16 16.84 16.99
CA GLN A 192 -21.76 18.16 16.88
C GLN A 192 -23.26 18.11 16.53
N TRP A 193 -23.68 17.19 15.65
CA TRP A 193 -25.09 16.96 15.34
C TRP A 193 -25.89 16.48 16.56
N ILE A 194 -25.35 15.54 17.36
CA ILE A 194 -26.00 15.08 18.60
C ILE A 194 -26.28 16.25 19.54
N PHE A 195 -25.27 17.08 19.82
CA PHE A 195 -25.44 18.27 20.64
C PHE A 195 -26.41 19.27 20.02
N THR A 196 -26.33 19.50 18.70
CA THR A 196 -27.24 20.41 17.99
C THR A 196 -28.69 19.98 18.17
N ILE A 197 -29.01 18.71 17.97
CA ILE A 197 -30.39 18.21 18.10
C ILE A 197 -30.91 18.39 19.52
N VAL A 198 -30.11 18.08 20.53
CA VAL A 198 -30.51 18.22 21.94
C VAL A 198 -30.73 19.69 22.31
N SER A 199 -29.80 20.58 21.94
CA SER A 199 -29.96 22.02 22.19
C SER A 199 -31.17 22.60 21.46
N VAL A 200 -31.42 22.21 20.20
CA VAL A 200 -32.62 22.64 19.46
C VAL A 200 -33.89 22.13 20.14
N LYS A 201 -33.91 20.88 20.62
CA LYS A 201 -35.05 20.33 21.37
C LYS A 201 -35.33 21.17 22.61
N GLU A 202 -34.32 21.39 23.45
CA GLU A 202 -34.47 22.17 24.68
C GLU A 202 -35.00 23.57 24.40
N ASP A 203 -34.47 24.25 23.38
CA ASP A 203 -34.86 25.61 23.05
C ASP A 203 -36.26 25.70 22.43
N VAL A 204 -36.67 24.71 21.64
CA VAL A 204 -38.04 24.67 21.11
C VAL A 204 -39.02 24.29 22.21
N GLU A 205 -38.68 23.32 23.07
CA GLU A 205 -39.58 22.90 24.16
C GLU A 205 -39.78 23.99 25.22
N LYS A 206 -38.76 24.82 25.48
CA LYS A 206 -38.89 26.04 26.31
C LYS A 206 -39.92 27.03 25.74
N ARG A 207 -40.07 27.09 24.41
CA ARG A 207 -40.94 28.06 23.73
C ARG A 207 -42.33 27.53 23.38
N GLN A 208 -42.42 26.26 23.00
CA GLN A 208 -43.62 25.65 22.42
C GLN A 208 -44.17 24.47 23.24
N GLY A 209 -43.52 24.10 24.35
CA GLY A 209 -43.86 22.91 25.13
C GLY A 209 -43.24 21.65 24.56
N SER A 210 -43.47 20.51 25.23
CA SER A 210 -42.83 19.23 24.87
C SER A 210 -43.15 18.78 23.43
N MET A 211 -42.13 18.28 22.74
CA MET A 211 -42.24 17.75 21.38
C MET A 211 -41.84 16.27 21.33
N SER A 212 -42.56 15.49 20.52
CA SER A 212 -42.10 14.16 20.11
C SER A 212 -40.95 14.25 19.10
N ASP A 213 -40.22 13.15 18.94
CA ASP A 213 -39.09 13.07 18.00
C ASP A 213 -39.52 13.32 16.54
N GLU A 214 -40.75 12.94 16.16
CA GLU A 214 -41.28 13.21 14.82
C GLU A 214 -41.54 14.71 14.64
N GLN A 215 -42.22 15.33 15.61
CA GLN A 215 -42.53 16.77 15.58
C GLN A 215 -41.25 17.61 15.55
N LEU A 216 -40.19 17.18 16.26
CA LEU A 216 -38.90 17.85 16.21
C LEU A 216 -38.21 17.67 14.86
N ALA A 217 -38.27 16.47 14.25
CA ALA A 217 -37.73 16.23 12.92
C ALA A 217 -38.44 17.08 11.86
N ASP A 218 -39.77 17.16 11.91
CA ASP A 218 -40.59 18.05 11.06
C ASP A 218 -40.19 19.51 11.24
N TYR A 219 -40.14 19.97 12.49
CA TYR A 219 -39.73 21.33 12.81
C TYR A 219 -38.36 21.69 12.21
N ILE A 220 -37.36 20.80 12.34
CA ILE A 220 -36.04 21.04 11.76
C ILE A 220 -36.09 21.09 10.24
N ARG A 221 -36.83 20.17 9.58
CA ARG A 221 -36.97 20.16 8.12
C ARG A 221 -37.65 21.42 7.58
N GLU A 222 -38.61 21.97 8.32
CA GLU A 222 -39.34 23.18 7.95
C GLU A 222 -38.51 24.46 8.15
N HIS A 223 -37.58 24.47 9.12
CA HIS A 223 -36.84 25.67 9.51
C HIS A 223 -35.37 25.67 9.09
N VAL A 224 -34.85 24.55 8.59
CA VAL A 224 -33.45 24.39 8.17
C VAL A 224 -33.41 23.77 6.77
N ASN A 225 -32.74 24.46 5.85
CA ASN A 225 -32.40 23.90 4.55
C ASN A 225 -31.29 22.85 4.73
N LEU A 226 -31.70 21.60 4.88
CA LEU A 226 -30.80 20.46 5.09
C LEU A 226 -30.27 19.95 3.76
N ALA A 227 -28.95 19.73 3.67
CA ALA A 227 -28.35 19.11 2.51
C ALA A 227 -29.02 17.76 2.21
N VAL A 228 -29.29 17.48 0.93
CA VAL A 228 -29.84 16.19 0.52
C VAL A 228 -28.88 15.09 0.99
N PRO A 229 -29.35 14.12 1.79
CA PRO A 229 -28.48 13.06 2.30
C PRO A 229 -27.85 12.32 1.13
N SER A 230 -26.53 12.13 1.17
CA SER A 230 -25.86 11.22 0.25
C SER A 230 -26.40 9.81 0.45
N LYS A 231 -26.07 8.86 -0.46
CA LYS A 231 -26.41 7.44 -0.27
C LYS A 231 -25.91 6.86 1.08
N GLU A 232 -24.98 7.54 1.74
CA GLU A 232 -24.31 7.11 2.97
C GLU A 232 -24.65 8.00 4.18
N GLY A 233 -25.41 9.09 4.01
CA GLY A 233 -25.78 10.01 5.08
C GLY A 233 -27.15 9.70 5.67
N ASP A 234 -27.32 9.91 6.98
CA ASP A 234 -28.62 9.73 7.63
C ASP A 234 -29.55 10.92 7.30
N ALA A 235 -30.75 10.65 6.80
CA ALA A 235 -31.77 11.68 6.59
C ALA A 235 -32.30 12.19 7.94
N MET A 236 -32.57 13.49 8.05
CA MET A 236 -33.24 14.07 9.23
C MET A 236 -34.64 13.47 9.33
N SER A 237 -34.79 12.51 10.24
CA SER A 237 -35.96 11.66 10.41
C SER A 237 -36.22 11.48 11.90
N LYS A 238 -37.41 11.01 12.26
CA LYS A 238 -37.71 10.61 13.64
C LYS A 238 -36.65 9.67 14.21
N THR A 239 -36.19 8.71 13.43
CA THR A 239 -35.14 7.77 13.85
C THR A 239 -33.82 8.49 14.11
N PHE A 240 -33.40 9.41 13.25
CA PHE A 240 -32.19 10.21 13.46
C PHE A 240 -32.25 11.03 14.74
N VAL A 241 -33.35 11.75 14.95
CA VAL A 241 -33.57 12.58 16.15
C VAL A 241 -33.60 11.72 17.42
N GLY A 242 -34.37 10.63 17.42
CA GLY A 242 -34.44 9.70 18.54
C GLY A 242 -33.08 9.06 18.86
N SER A 243 -32.31 8.65 17.84
CA SER A 243 -30.95 8.15 18.02
C SER A 243 -29.99 9.21 18.56
N ALA A 244 -30.09 10.46 18.10
CA ALA A 244 -29.26 11.55 18.61
C ALA A 244 -29.50 11.79 20.11
N ILE A 245 -30.77 11.89 20.53
CA ILE A 245 -31.15 12.08 21.93
C ILE A 245 -30.74 10.86 22.78
N TYR A 246 -30.97 9.65 22.27
CA TYR A 246 -30.53 8.42 22.92
C TYR A 246 -29.01 8.41 23.15
N LEU A 247 -28.21 8.71 22.12
CA LEU A 247 -26.76 8.78 22.23
C LEU A 247 -26.31 9.88 23.20
N TYR A 248 -26.97 11.04 23.20
CA TYR A 248 -26.70 12.08 24.18
C TYR A 248 -26.83 11.57 25.61
N ASN A 249 -27.97 10.96 25.92
CA ASN A 249 -28.25 10.45 27.26
C ASN A 249 -27.27 9.33 27.67
N GLN A 250 -26.95 8.42 26.75
CA GLN A 250 -26.09 7.26 27.07
C GLN A 250 -24.59 7.55 27.11
N ILE A 251 -24.13 8.57 26.36
CA ILE A 251 -22.70 8.86 26.24
C ILE A 251 -22.32 10.10 27.04
N PHE A 252 -23.13 11.16 26.97
CA PHE A 252 -22.72 12.50 27.40
C PHE A 252 -23.42 12.98 28.68
N ALA A 253 -24.63 12.47 28.98
CA ALA A 253 -25.37 12.87 30.18
C ALA A 253 -24.96 12.09 31.43
N ASP A 254 -24.69 10.78 31.29
CA ASP A 254 -24.20 9.94 32.37
C ASP A 254 -22.73 10.31 32.63
N GLY A 255 -22.38 10.76 33.84
CA GLY A 255 -21.07 11.37 34.19
C GLY A 255 -19.79 10.53 33.96
N ASN A 256 -19.86 9.41 33.24
CA ASN A 256 -18.72 8.65 32.72
C ASN A 256 -18.05 9.41 31.56
N GLN A 257 -16.88 9.99 31.84
CA GLN A 257 -16.13 10.78 30.86
C GLN A 257 -15.33 9.94 29.85
N GLU A 258 -15.23 8.62 30.00
CA GLU A 258 -14.34 7.82 29.13
C GLU A 258 -14.82 7.78 27.67
N LEU A 259 -16.11 7.50 27.42
CA LEU A 259 -16.66 7.47 26.07
C LEU A 259 -16.65 8.85 25.38
N PRO A 260 -17.10 9.94 26.03
CA PRO A 260 -16.93 11.29 25.49
C PRO A 260 -15.49 11.63 25.10
N THR A 261 -14.53 11.33 25.97
CA THR A 261 -13.11 11.61 25.74
C THR A 261 -12.59 10.83 24.53
N LEU A 262 -12.95 9.55 24.40
CA LEU A 262 -12.54 8.74 23.24
C LEU A 262 -13.12 9.26 21.93
N LEU A 263 -14.39 9.69 21.92
CA LEU A 263 -15.00 10.26 20.72
C LEU A 263 -14.39 11.62 20.34
N GLU A 264 -14.01 12.42 21.33
CA GLU A 264 -13.28 13.67 21.13
C GLU A 264 -11.88 13.42 20.54
N GLU A 265 -11.13 12.46 21.07
CA GLU A 265 -9.84 12.05 20.49
C GLU A 265 -9.98 11.60 19.02
N CYS A 266 -11.08 10.92 18.68
CA CYS A 266 -11.36 10.51 17.30
C CYS A 266 -11.68 11.69 16.39
N GLU A 267 -12.45 12.65 16.90
CA GLU A 267 -12.85 13.85 16.17
C GLU A 267 -11.64 14.76 15.92
N GLU A 268 -10.79 14.97 16.92
CA GLU A 268 -9.56 15.74 16.76
C GLU A 268 -8.61 15.10 15.73
N ARG A 269 -8.52 13.76 15.75
CA ARG A 269 -7.61 13.03 14.85
C ARG A 269 -8.08 12.95 13.40
N TRP A 270 -9.40 12.76 13.18
CA TRP A 270 -9.92 12.42 11.85
C TRP A 270 -11.03 13.35 11.36
N GLY A 271 -11.60 14.19 12.22
CA GLY A 271 -12.70 15.10 11.88
C GLY A 271 -13.84 14.37 11.15
N PRO A 272 -14.26 14.85 9.96
CA PRO A 272 -15.31 14.22 9.17
C PRO A 272 -15.01 12.78 8.71
N ASP A 273 -13.74 12.41 8.62
CA ASP A 273 -13.29 11.09 8.17
C ASP A 273 -13.23 10.06 9.32
N SER A 274 -13.64 10.46 10.53
CA SER A 274 -13.72 9.58 11.69
C SER A 274 -14.61 8.36 11.39
N PRO A 275 -14.21 7.13 11.79
CA PRO A 275 -15.03 5.92 11.60
C PRO A 275 -16.38 6.00 12.33
N PHE A 276 -16.51 6.94 13.28
CA PHE A 276 -17.70 7.19 14.09
C PHE A 276 -18.56 8.35 13.58
N ASN A 277 -18.22 8.96 12.44
CA ASN A 277 -18.94 10.11 11.90
C ASN A 277 -20.26 9.75 11.21
N GLN A 278 -21.08 8.88 11.83
CA GLN A 278 -22.50 8.65 11.49
C GLN A 278 -23.30 8.28 12.74
N ILE A 279 -24.52 8.84 12.89
CA ILE A 279 -25.39 8.58 14.06
C ILE A 279 -25.80 7.10 14.11
N SER A 280 -26.16 6.53 12.96
CA SER A 280 -26.55 5.11 12.89
C SER A 280 -25.45 4.16 13.36
N LYS A 281 -24.18 4.42 13.01
CA LYS A 281 -23.03 3.60 13.45
C LYS A 281 -22.83 3.65 14.96
N LEU A 282 -22.82 4.86 15.54
CA LEU A 282 -22.67 5.03 16.99
C LEU A 282 -23.81 4.36 17.75
N THR A 283 -25.04 4.52 17.25
CA THR A 283 -26.22 3.86 17.84
C THR A 283 -26.04 2.34 17.89
N GLU A 284 -25.63 1.72 16.78
CA GLU A 284 -25.39 0.27 16.72
C GLU A 284 -24.29 -0.18 17.68
N ILE A 285 -23.20 0.59 17.83
CA ILE A 285 -22.13 0.31 18.80
C ILE A 285 -22.70 0.32 20.23
N ILE A 286 -23.36 1.41 20.63
CA ILE A 286 -23.86 1.58 22.00
C ILE A 286 -24.92 0.53 22.32
N THR A 287 -25.88 0.31 21.42
CA THR A 287 -26.97 -0.65 21.66
C THR A 287 -26.46 -2.10 21.72
N LYS A 288 -25.51 -2.47 20.87
CA LYS A 288 -25.02 -3.86 20.79
C LYS A 288 -23.96 -4.18 21.84
N CYS A 289 -23.03 -3.26 22.09
CA CYS A 289 -21.93 -3.48 23.03
C CYS A 289 -22.24 -3.06 24.46
N LYS A 290 -23.24 -2.17 24.68
CA LYS A 290 -23.69 -1.73 26.00
C LYS A 290 -22.53 -1.27 26.88
N GLU A 291 -22.33 -1.88 28.05
CA GLU A 291 -21.23 -1.59 28.98
C GLU A 291 -19.83 -1.84 28.39
N HIS A 292 -19.72 -2.51 27.24
CA HIS A 292 -18.46 -2.81 26.54
C HIS A 292 -18.21 -1.89 25.33
N SER A 293 -18.97 -0.80 25.19
CA SER A 293 -18.82 0.15 24.09
C SER A 293 -17.42 0.77 24.01
N VAL A 294 -16.80 1.04 25.17
CA VAL A 294 -15.41 1.52 25.25
C VAL A 294 -14.45 0.56 24.56
N TRP A 295 -14.61 -0.75 24.79
CA TRP A 295 -13.77 -1.78 24.19
C TRP A 295 -13.92 -1.80 22.66
N ALA A 296 -15.16 -1.78 22.16
CA ALA A 296 -15.43 -1.79 20.72
C ALA A 296 -14.89 -0.53 20.01
N ILE A 297 -15.07 0.64 20.61
CA ILE A 297 -14.53 1.91 20.10
C ILE A 297 -13.00 1.85 20.08
N ARG A 298 -12.35 1.38 21.16
CA ARG A 298 -10.90 1.21 21.20
C ARG A 298 -10.40 0.21 20.15
N CYS A 299 -11.08 -0.92 19.92
CA CYS A 299 -10.75 -1.85 18.85
C CYS A 299 -10.74 -1.18 17.46
N ILE A 300 -11.78 -0.38 17.18
CA ILE A 300 -11.91 0.36 15.90
C ILE A 300 -10.82 1.42 15.80
N MET A 301 -10.68 2.28 16.81
CA MET A 301 -9.66 3.33 16.86
C MET A 301 -8.26 2.77 16.67
N ASP A 302 -7.96 1.70 17.41
CA ASP A 302 -6.65 1.09 17.41
C ASP A 302 -6.34 0.44 16.07
N GLY A 303 -7.28 -0.32 15.52
CA GLY A 303 -7.11 -0.96 14.22
C GLY A 303 -7.06 0.03 13.05
N VAL A 304 -7.77 1.16 13.11
CA VAL A 304 -7.63 2.23 12.10
C VAL A 304 -6.28 2.95 12.24
N THR A 305 -5.89 3.32 13.47
CA THR A 305 -4.63 4.03 13.73
C THR A 305 -3.43 3.18 13.33
N SER A 306 -3.45 1.88 13.64
CA SER A 306 -2.40 0.92 13.26
C SER A 306 -2.52 0.41 11.82
N ARG A 307 -3.41 1.02 11.00
CA ARG A 307 -3.65 0.68 9.58
C ARG A 307 -4.03 -0.78 9.35
N GLN A 308 -4.57 -1.44 10.36
CA GLN A 308 -5.13 -2.78 10.24
C GLN A 308 -6.48 -2.73 9.50
N TYR A 309 -7.27 -1.68 9.73
CA TYR A 309 -8.56 -1.46 9.09
C TYR A 309 -8.61 -0.13 8.37
N LEU A 310 -9.34 -0.08 7.25
CA LEU A 310 -9.77 1.20 6.68
C LEU A 310 -11.05 1.64 7.39
N ALA A 311 -11.19 2.92 7.72
CA ALA A 311 -12.40 3.44 8.36
C ALA A 311 -13.69 3.11 7.58
N SER A 312 -13.60 3.03 6.25
CA SER A 312 -14.70 2.72 5.34
C SER A 312 -15.28 1.30 5.49
N ILE A 313 -14.54 0.34 6.07
CA ILE A 313 -15.08 -1.03 6.27
C ILE A 313 -16.14 -1.08 7.38
N PHE A 314 -16.19 -0.05 8.23
CA PHE A 314 -17.12 0.04 9.34
C PHE A 314 -18.40 0.77 8.93
N ASN A 315 -19.08 0.29 7.89
CA ASN A 315 -20.45 0.73 7.61
C ASN A 315 -21.44 0.05 8.58
N SER A 316 -22.64 0.61 8.75
CA SER A 316 -23.63 0.13 9.73
C SER A 316 -24.01 -1.34 9.52
N ALA A 317 -24.06 -1.82 8.28
CA ALA A 317 -24.38 -3.21 7.96
C ALA A 317 -23.25 -4.18 8.35
N ASP A 318 -22.00 -3.85 8.06
CA ASP A 318 -20.84 -4.68 8.41
C ASP A 318 -20.52 -4.63 9.91
N LEU A 319 -20.79 -3.51 10.60
CA LEU A 319 -20.69 -3.41 12.05
C LEU A 319 -21.69 -4.33 12.74
N LYS A 320 -22.96 -4.24 12.35
CA LYS A 320 -24.06 -5.00 12.94
C LYS A 320 -24.00 -6.48 12.57
N GLY A 321 -23.70 -6.78 11.31
CA GLY A 321 -23.89 -8.12 10.74
C GLY A 321 -25.36 -8.50 10.61
N ASP A 322 -25.60 -9.75 10.24
CA ASP A 322 -26.92 -10.37 10.14
C ASP A 322 -26.92 -11.77 10.79
N ARG A 323 -28.04 -12.51 10.64
CA ARG A 323 -28.18 -13.86 11.22
C ARG A 323 -27.17 -14.87 10.65
N MET A 324 -26.75 -14.72 9.40
CA MET A 324 -25.84 -15.63 8.68
C MET A 324 -24.38 -15.14 8.70
N ARG A 325 -24.16 -13.85 8.93
CA ARG A 325 -22.87 -13.17 8.91
C ARG A 325 -22.68 -12.34 10.19
N LYS A 326 -21.80 -12.82 11.07
CA LYS A 326 -21.37 -12.06 12.26
C LYS A 326 -20.66 -10.77 11.86
N GLY A 327 -21.09 -9.66 12.46
CA GLY A 327 -20.58 -8.32 12.22
C GLY A 327 -19.28 -8.05 12.97
N TRP A 328 -18.66 -6.90 12.73
CA TRP A 328 -17.45 -6.49 13.45
C TRP A 328 -17.66 -6.35 14.96
N LEU A 329 -18.84 -5.89 15.39
CA LEU A 329 -19.14 -5.76 16.82
C LEU A 329 -19.20 -7.12 17.53
N ASP A 330 -19.65 -8.19 16.84
CA ASP A 330 -19.60 -9.55 17.39
C ASP A 330 -18.16 -10.02 17.56
N VAL A 331 -17.31 -9.73 16.58
CA VAL A 331 -15.87 -10.08 16.63
C VAL A 331 -15.17 -9.33 17.75
N PHE A 332 -15.45 -8.04 17.95
CA PHE A 332 -14.81 -7.26 19.01
C PHE A 332 -15.25 -7.70 20.41
N LEU A 333 -16.53 -8.04 20.60
CA LEU A 333 -17.00 -8.63 21.86
C LEU A 333 -16.34 -10.00 22.11
N ALA A 334 -16.25 -10.84 21.09
CA ALA A 334 -15.57 -12.13 21.19
C ALA A 334 -14.07 -11.98 21.52
N LYS A 335 -13.38 -10.98 20.95
CA LYS A 335 -11.99 -10.65 21.31
C LYS A 335 -11.85 -10.28 22.77
N ARG A 336 -12.82 -9.54 23.33
CA ARG A 336 -12.84 -9.22 24.76
C ARG A 336 -13.00 -10.49 25.60
N GLU A 337 -13.94 -11.35 25.23
CA GLU A 337 -14.18 -12.61 25.94
C GLU A 337 -12.97 -13.54 25.87
N LEU A 338 -12.32 -13.65 24.70
CA LEU A 338 -11.06 -14.36 24.52
C LEU A 338 -9.93 -13.78 25.36
N LYS A 339 -9.82 -12.44 25.45
CA LYS A 339 -8.85 -11.79 26.34
C LYS A 339 -9.07 -12.21 27.79
N GLU A 340 -10.31 -12.12 28.28
CA GLU A 340 -10.62 -12.53 29.65
C GLU A 340 -10.36 -14.02 29.88
N TYR A 341 -10.72 -14.87 28.91
CA TYR A 341 -10.43 -16.31 28.96
C TYR A 341 -8.92 -16.59 28.97
N PHE A 342 -8.15 -15.96 28.08
CA PHE A 342 -6.71 -16.14 28.00
C PHE A 342 -6.04 -15.74 29.31
N LEU A 343 -6.39 -14.56 29.85
CA LEU A 343 -5.76 -14.05 31.04
C LEU A 343 -6.20 -14.80 32.30
N ASN A 344 -7.47 -15.17 32.43
CA ASN A 344 -8.03 -15.68 33.68
C ASN A 344 -8.15 -17.20 33.77
N THR A 345 -8.18 -17.91 32.64
CA THR A 345 -8.39 -19.36 32.58
C THR A 345 -7.23 -20.07 31.90
N TRP A 346 -6.95 -19.73 30.64
CA TRP A 346 -5.95 -20.44 29.85
C TRP A 346 -4.52 -20.27 30.38
N LEU A 347 -4.06 -19.04 30.64
CA LEU A 347 -2.71 -18.81 31.15
C LEU A 347 -2.46 -19.50 32.51
N PRO A 348 -3.38 -19.44 33.50
CA PRO A 348 -3.23 -20.18 34.76
C PRO A 348 -3.24 -21.71 34.63
N GLU A 349 -4.01 -22.27 33.69
CA GLU A 349 -4.02 -23.72 33.43
C GLU A 349 -2.72 -24.19 32.79
N LYS A 350 -2.05 -23.32 32.03
CA LYS A 350 -0.74 -23.58 31.47
C LYS A 350 0.35 -23.36 32.51
N SER A 351 1.37 -24.20 32.46
CA SER A 351 2.50 -24.20 33.39
C SER A 351 3.58 -23.16 33.03
N PHE A 352 3.18 -21.92 32.78
CA PHE A 352 4.13 -20.83 32.55
C PHE A 352 4.72 -20.33 33.87
N PRO A 353 5.94 -19.74 33.86
CA PRO A 353 6.50 -19.11 35.05
C PRO A 353 5.61 -17.96 35.57
N GLY A 354 5.46 -17.86 36.90
CA GLY A 354 4.62 -16.83 37.54
C GLY A 354 4.88 -15.39 37.07
N PRO A 355 6.15 -14.92 36.97
CA PRO A 355 6.47 -13.58 36.48
C PRO A 355 6.01 -13.33 35.04
N VAL A 356 6.07 -14.35 34.17
CA VAL A 356 5.60 -14.25 32.78
C VAL A 356 4.09 -14.04 32.76
N VAL A 357 3.33 -14.83 33.53
CA VAL A 357 1.87 -14.71 33.62
C VAL A 357 1.45 -13.34 34.14
N GLN A 358 2.13 -12.82 35.16
CA GLN A 358 1.86 -11.48 35.70
C GLN A 358 2.10 -10.39 34.66
N MET A 359 3.22 -10.48 33.92
CA MET A 359 3.54 -9.52 32.88
C MET A 359 2.55 -9.58 31.72
N LEU A 360 2.15 -10.78 31.27
CA LEU A 360 1.11 -10.95 30.24
C LEU A 360 -0.22 -10.32 30.65
N ARG A 361 -0.63 -10.48 31.92
CA ARG A 361 -1.83 -9.84 32.47
C ARG A 361 -1.71 -8.32 32.47
N GLN A 362 -0.54 -7.78 32.82
CA GLN A 362 -0.29 -6.34 32.83
C GLN A 362 -0.31 -5.74 31.42
N VAL A 363 0.34 -6.39 30.45
CA VAL A 363 0.46 -5.91 29.07
C VAL A 363 -0.90 -5.97 28.37
N TYR A 364 -1.60 -7.10 28.45
CA TYR A 364 -2.82 -7.38 27.70
C TYR A 364 -4.11 -7.10 28.49
N GLU A 365 -4.05 -6.22 29.50
CA GLU A 365 -5.22 -5.87 30.30
C GLU A 365 -6.30 -5.15 29.46
N ASN A 366 -5.87 -4.16 28.67
CA ASN A 366 -6.73 -3.32 27.83
C ASN A 366 -5.90 -2.67 26.71
N HIS A 367 -6.53 -2.00 25.75
CA HIS A 367 -5.79 -1.35 24.65
C HIS A 367 -4.81 -0.26 25.12
N LYS A 368 -5.09 0.46 26.22
CA LYS A 368 -4.18 1.49 26.74
C LYS A 368 -2.90 0.85 27.30
N SER A 369 -3.03 -0.19 28.11
CA SER A 369 -1.92 -0.99 28.60
C SER A 369 -1.16 -1.63 27.44
N PHE A 370 -1.88 -2.25 26.50
CA PHE A 370 -1.27 -2.85 25.31
C PHE A 370 -0.47 -1.82 24.52
N ARG A 371 -0.97 -0.62 24.26
CA ARG A 371 -0.23 0.43 23.52
C ARG A 371 0.88 1.11 24.29
N LYS A 372 0.85 1.09 25.62
CA LYS A 372 1.99 1.51 26.44
C LYS A 372 3.21 0.61 26.22
N TRP A 373 2.97 -0.70 26.15
CA TRP A 373 4.03 -1.69 25.94
C TRP A 373 4.30 -2.00 24.46
N VAL A 374 3.27 -1.83 23.62
CA VAL A 374 3.28 -2.10 22.18
C VAL A 374 2.82 -0.87 21.38
N PRO A 375 3.63 0.21 21.38
CA PRO A 375 3.28 1.46 20.70
C PRO A 375 3.14 1.27 19.19
N ILE A 376 2.33 2.15 18.58
CA ILE A 376 2.19 2.22 17.13
C ILE A 376 3.37 3.08 16.63
N THR A 377 4.46 2.45 16.19
CA THR A 377 5.64 3.14 15.67
C THR A 377 5.86 2.82 14.20
N ASP A 378 6.26 3.81 13.42
CA ASP A 378 6.78 3.61 12.05
C ASP A 378 8.23 3.12 12.06
N SER A 379 8.91 3.19 13.21
CA SER A 379 10.30 2.74 13.42
C SER A 379 10.39 1.39 14.13
N ILE A 380 11.42 0.62 13.80
CA ILE A 380 11.74 -0.74 14.27
C ILE A 380 12.32 -0.71 15.72
N SER A 381 12.03 0.28 16.55
CA SER A 381 12.56 0.28 17.92
C SER A 381 11.85 -0.76 18.78
N ASN A 382 12.63 -1.50 19.57
CA ASN A 382 12.28 -2.75 20.28
C ASN A 382 11.12 -2.59 21.30
N SER A 383 9.90 -2.54 20.81
CA SER A 383 8.68 -2.53 21.64
C SER A 383 8.46 -3.83 22.44
N ARG A 384 9.17 -4.92 22.14
CA ARG A 384 9.07 -6.20 22.87
C ARG A 384 10.33 -6.53 23.68
N SER A 385 11.08 -5.52 24.12
CA SER A 385 12.25 -5.73 24.99
C SER A 385 11.90 -6.52 26.26
N TRP A 386 10.67 -6.36 26.76
CA TRP A 386 10.13 -7.09 27.91
C TRP A 386 9.94 -8.60 27.71
N THR A 387 10.03 -9.12 26.47
CA THR A 387 10.00 -10.57 26.18
C THR A 387 11.39 -11.15 25.89
N MET A 388 12.47 -10.36 25.92
CA MET A 388 13.79 -10.81 25.43
C MET A 388 14.37 -12.02 26.19
N THR A 389 14.02 -12.18 27.46
CA THR A 389 14.49 -13.28 28.32
C THR A 389 13.51 -14.44 28.41
N TRP A 390 12.39 -14.39 27.67
CA TRP A 390 11.33 -15.37 27.79
C TRP A 390 11.62 -16.63 26.98
N SER A 391 11.07 -17.75 27.43
CA SER A 391 11.15 -19.00 26.69
C SER A 391 10.38 -18.92 25.36
N PRO A 392 10.70 -19.77 24.37
CA PRO A 392 9.95 -19.87 23.12
C PRO A 392 8.44 -19.99 23.33
N ALA A 393 7.99 -20.87 24.24
CA ALA A 393 6.57 -21.07 24.52
C ALA A 393 5.89 -19.81 25.07
N ALA A 394 6.55 -19.12 26.01
CA ALA A 394 6.05 -17.87 26.59
C ALA A 394 5.97 -16.74 25.56
N SER A 395 6.97 -16.64 24.69
CA SER A 395 7.00 -15.66 23.60
C SER A 395 5.91 -15.92 22.56
N GLN A 396 5.67 -17.20 22.23
CA GLN A 396 4.62 -17.61 21.30
C GLN A 396 3.23 -17.39 21.89
N ALA A 397 3.02 -17.67 23.17
CA ALA A 397 1.77 -17.36 23.88
C ALA A 397 1.48 -15.85 23.87
N ALA A 398 2.49 -15.02 24.16
CA ALA A 398 2.36 -13.56 24.09
C ALA A 398 1.94 -13.09 22.70
N ARG A 399 2.57 -13.66 21.65
CA ARG A 399 2.29 -13.32 20.26
C ARG A 399 0.88 -13.75 19.83
N PHE A 400 0.46 -14.94 20.27
CA PHE A 400 -0.87 -15.46 19.97
C PHE A 400 -1.97 -14.58 20.58
N ILE A 401 -1.85 -14.18 21.85
CA ILE A 401 -2.79 -13.26 22.48
C ILE A 401 -2.85 -11.93 21.72
N GLU A 402 -1.70 -11.38 21.33
CA GLU A 402 -1.63 -10.15 20.51
C GLU A 402 -2.38 -10.31 19.18
N ASP A 403 -2.04 -11.35 18.41
CA ASP A 403 -2.55 -11.59 17.07
C ASP A 403 -4.07 -11.85 17.05
N VAL A 404 -4.61 -12.46 18.13
CA VAL A 404 -6.04 -12.80 18.27
C VAL A 404 -6.85 -11.66 18.88
N VAL A 405 -6.37 -11.00 19.93
CA VAL A 405 -7.15 -10.02 20.69
C VAL A 405 -7.00 -8.61 20.13
N TYR A 406 -5.77 -8.18 19.85
CA TYR A 406 -5.46 -6.78 19.54
C TYR A 406 -5.20 -6.53 18.05
N LEU A 407 -4.84 -7.58 17.30
CA LEU A 407 -4.60 -7.49 15.87
C LEU A 407 -5.69 -8.18 15.04
N LYS A 408 -5.63 -7.98 13.72
CA LYS A 408 -6.61 -8.50 12.75
C LYS A 408 -6.33 -9.90 12.21
N VAL A 409 -5.21 -10.50 12.62
CA VAL A 409 -4.62 -11.68 11.97
C VAL A 409 -5.62 -12.83 11.93
N HIS A 410 -6.39 -13.00 13.00
CA HIS A 410 -7.32 -14.11 13.15
C HIS A 410 -8.80 -13.74 13.10
N ASP A 411 -9.17 -12.50 12.76
CA ASP A 411 -10.57 -12.03 12.77
C ASP A 411 -11.47 -12.84 11.84
N GLY A 412 -10.93 -13.29 10.70
CA GLY A 412 -11.66 -14.16 9.78
C GLY A 412 -11.97 -15.53 10.38
N ALA A 413 -11.02 -16.13 11.11
CA ALA A 413 -11.20 -17.41 11.78
C ALA A 413 -12.18 -17.27 12.95
N LEU A 414 -12.01 -16.23 13.77
CA LEU A 414 -12.91 -15.92 14.87
C LEU A 414 -14.34 -15.67 14.39
N ARG A 415 -14.51 -14.92 13.29
CA ARG A 415 -15.83 -14.69 12.68
C ARG A 415 -16.50 -15.98 12.21
N TYR A 416 -15.72 -16.96 11.74
CA TYR A 416 -16.24 -18.27 11.36
C TYR A 416 -16.62 -19.10 12.59
N ALA A 417 -15.75 -19.16 13.60
CA ALA A 417 -16.00 -19.88 14.85
C ALA A 417 -17.24 -19.36 15.61
N LEU A 418 -17.49 -18.05 15.58
CA LEU A 418 -18.68 -17.42 16.16
C LEU A 418 -20.01 -17.87 15.51
N LYS A 419 -19.98 -18.54 14.35
CA LYS A 419 -21.20 -19.11 13.75
C LYS A 419 -21.62 -20.41 14.42
N SER A 420 -20.66 -21.21 14.87
CA SER A 420 -20.90 -22.55 15.42
C SER A 420 -20.97 -22.57 16.94
N SER A 421 -20.31 -21.64 17.63
CA SER A 421 -20.25 -21.62 19.10
C SER A 421 -20.39 -20.20 19.69
N LYS A 422 -20.71 -20.15 20.99
CA LYS A 422 -20.79 -18.94 21.82
C LYS A 422 -19.74 -18.88 22.94
N LYS A 423 -18.84 -19.86 23.05
CA LYS A 423 -17.89 -19.92 24.17
C LYS A 423 -16.44 -19.76 23.69
N PRO A 424 -15.59 -19.05 24.46
CA PRO A 424 -14.17 -18.87 24.15
C PRO A 424 -13.43 -20.17 23.85
N GLU A 425 -13.64 -21.23 24.66
CA GLU A 425 -12.94 -22.51 24.52
C GLU A 425 -13.24 -23.16 23.17
N GLU A 426 -14.53 -23.23 22.84
CA GLU A 426 -15.02 -23.83 21.59
C GLU A 426 -14.65 -22.99 20.35
N TRP A 427 -14.38 -21.69 20.51
CA TRP A 427 -13.87 -20.88 19.40
C TRP A 427 -12.43 -21.25 19.05
N LEU A 428 -11.64 -21.64 20.06
CA LEU A 428 -10.24 -22.04 19.91
C LEU A 428 -10.09 -23.44 19.31
N ASP A 429 -11.16 -24.25 19.25
CA ASP A 429 -11.17 -25.53 18.54
C ASP A 429 -11.14 -25.37 17.00
N HIS A 430 -11.30 -24.14 16.50
CA HIS A 430 -11.11 -23.88 15.09
C HIS A 430 -9.66 -24.17 14.69
N THR A 431 -9.46 -24.96 13.62
CA THR A 431 -8.16 -25.52 13.20
C THR A 431 -6.98 -24.53 13.25
N LYS A 432 -7.20 -23.30 12.78
CA LYS A 432 -6.18 -22.22 12.81
C LYS A 432 -5.69 -21.80 14.20
N PHE A 433 -6.47 -22.00 15.25
CA PHE A 433 -6.08 -21.73 16.64
C PHE A 433 -5.50 -22.99 17.28
N ASP A 434 -6.14 -24.14 17.05
CA ASP A 434 -5.72 -25.44 17.59
C ASP A 434 -4.27 -25.79 17.23
N ASP A 435 -3.85 -25.54 15.98
CA ASP A 435 -2.47 -25.79 15.55
C ASP A 435 -1.44 -24.95 16.34
N ILE A 436 -1.77 -23.69 16.63
CA ILE A 436 -0.88 -22.78 17.38
C ILE A 436 -0.85 -23.18 18.86
N LEU A 437 -2.01 -23.55 19.42
CA LEU A 437 -2.12 -23.99 20.80
C LEU A 437 -1.35 -25.30 21.04
N LYS A 438 -1.41 -26.24 20.11
CA LYS A 438 -0.60 -27.47 20.16
C LYS A 438 0.89 -27.18 20.12
N GLN A 439 1.34 -26.28 19.25
CA GLN A 439 2.75 -25.89 19.22
C GLN A 439 3.22 -25.30 20.55
N ILE A 440 2.41 -24.42 21.16
CA ILE A 440 2.71 -23.86 22.49
C ILE A 440 2.81 -24.97 23.55
N ASP A 441 1.93 -25.96 23.49
CA ASP A 441 1.94 -27.10 24.42
C ASP A 441 3.14 -28.04 24.21
N GLU A 442 3.54 -28.26 22.96
CA GLU A 442 4.74 -29.01 22.61
C GLU A 442 6.01 -28.32 23.10
N ASP A 443 6.13 -27.01 22.87
CA ASP A 443 7.26 -26.21 23.32
C ASP A 443 7.34 -26.19 24.87
N LEU A 444 6.20 -26.04 25.55
CA LEU A 444 6.12 -26.17 27.01
C LEU A 444 6.57 -27.55 27.51
N ALA A 445 6.22 -28.62 26.80
CA ALA A 445 6.62 -29.97 27.16
C ALA A 445 8.13 -30.19 26.97
N ILE A 446 8.72 -29.62 25.92
CA ILE A 446 10.18 -29.64 25.68
C ILE A 446 10.91 -28.87 26.79
N GLU A 447 10.44 -27.66 27.10
CA GLU A 447 11.01 -26.81 28.15
C GLU A 447 10.98 -27.49 29.53
N LYS A 448 9.86 -28.15 29.88
CA LYS A 448 9.76 -28.96 31.11
C LYS A 448 10.74 -30.12 31.15
N LYS A 449 10.94 -30.82 30.02
CA LYS A 449 11.90 -31.94 29.94
C LYS A 449 13.33 -31.44 30.10
N ALA A 450 13.66 -30.30 29.49
CA ALA A 450 14.97 -29.67 29.62
C ALA A 450 15.24 -29.20 31.06
N ALA A 451 14.27 -28.58 31.72
CA ALA A 451 14.38 -28.16 33.12
C ALA A 451 14.62 -29.35 34.07
N LYS A 452 13.87 -30.45 33.91
CA LYS A 452 14.06 -31.69 34.69
C LYS A 452 15.38 -32.41 34.43
N SER A 453 15.99 -32.20 33.26
CA SER A 453 17.28 -32.80 32.92
C SER A 453 18.42 -32.01 33.55
N LYS A 454 18.31 -30.68 33.61
CA LYS A 454 19.23 -29.81 34.35
C LYS A 454 19.20 -30.04 35.86
N GLU A 455 18.01 -30.23 36.45
CA GLU A 455 17.90 -30.61 37.87
C GLU A 455 18.53 -31.97 38.16
N LYS A 456 18.57 -32.89 37.18
CA LYS A 456 19.23 -34.20 37.33
C LYS A 456 20.74 -34.17 37.13
N GLU A 457 21.26 -33.25 36.31
CA GLU A 457 22.70 -33.02 36.17
C GLU A 457 23.25 -32.25 37.39
N GLU A 458 22.51 -31.28 37.94
CA GLU A 458 22.89 -30.60 39.18
C GLU A 458 22.83 -31.51 40.43
N ASP A 459 22.02 -32.58 40.41
CA ASP A 459 22.02 -33.63 41.44
C ASP A 459 23.12 -34.71 41.25
N GLN A 460 23.81 -34.74 40.10
CA GLN A 460 24.88 -35.72 39.80
C GLN A 460 26.30 -35.14 39.84
N ASP A 461 26.47 -33.82 39.80
CA ASP A 461 27.77 -33.14 39.88
C ASP A 461 28.09 -32.61 41.31
N MET A 462 27.98 -33.49 42.31
CA MET A 462 28.74 -33.37 43.56
C MET A 462 29.75 -34.53 43.67
N GLU A 463 30.72 -34.58 42.77
CA GLU A 463 32.03 -35.17 43.08
C GLU A 463 33.13 -34.28 42.49
N GLU A 464 34.00 -33.86 43.39
CA GLU A 464 34.98 -32.79 43.30
C GLU A 464 36.21 -33.25 42.48
N VAL A 465 36.49 -32.60 41.34
CA VAL A 465 37.80 -32.69 40.67
C VAL A 465 38.22 -31.32 40.14
N ASP A 466 39.27 -30.78 40.75
CA ASP A 466 40.04 -29.59 40.37
C ASP A 466 40.63 -29.71 38.95
N VAL A 467 40.39 -28.70 38.09
CA VAL A 467 41.28 -28.38 36.95
C VAL A 467 41.36 -26.85 36.75
N PRO A 468 42.55 -26.25 36.56
CA PRO A 468 42.76 -24.80 36.55
C PRO A 468 42.38 -24.09 35.24
N GLN A 469 42.10 -22.79 35.38
CA GLN A 469 41.87 -21.78 34.34
C GLN A 469 43.14 -21.47 33.53
N GLU A 470 42.99 -21.28 32.21
CA GLU A 470 43.33 -20.06 31.44
C GLU A 470 43.53 -20.37 29.95
N ALA A 471 42.81 -19.63 29.10
CA ALA A 471 43.33 -18.99 27.86
C ALA A 471 42.15 -18.46 27.04
N ALA A 472 41.86 -17.17 27.24
CA ALA A 472 41.05 -16.37 26.33
C ALA A 472 41.98 -15.49 25.47
N LEU A 473 41.49 -15.18 24.26
CA LEU A 473 41.92 -14.15 23.30
C LEU A 473 43.17 -14.45 22.46
N GLU A 474 42.99 -14.55 21.14
CA GLU A 474 43.28 -13.43 20.22
C GLU A 474 42.80 -13.71 18.78
N MET A 475 42.06 -12.73 18.23
CA MET A 475 41.78 -12.58 16.80
C MET A 475 42.55 -11.34 16.32
N LYS A 476 43.38 -11.47 15.27
CA LYS A 476 43.40 -10.53 14.13
C LYS A 476 44.39 -10.93 13.01
N ASP A 477 43.86 -10.75 11.79
CA ASP A 477 44.47 -10.17 10.60
C ASP A 477 45.58 -10.90 9.83
N GLN A 478 45.25 -11.33 8.59
CA GLN A 478 46.20 -11.37 7.47
C GLN A 478 45.46 -11.07 6.16
N ARG A 479 45.40 -9.78 5.80
CA ARG A 479 45.39 -9.32 4.41
C ARG A 479 46.83 -9.18 3.95
N GLY A 480 47.21 -9.91 2.90
CA GLY A 480 48.41 -9.60 2.13
C GLY A 480 49.10 -10.82 1.55
N LEU A 481 48.66 -11.31 0.40
CA LEU A 481 49.54 -11.95 -0.58
C LEU A 481 48.82 -12.06 -1.94
N VAL A 482 48.79 -10.95 -2.67
CA VAL A 482 48.52 -10.94 -4.12
C VAL A 482 49.70 -10.26 -4.79
N SER A 483 50.72 -11.04 -5.11
CA SER A 483 51.63 -10.77 -6.24
C SER A 483 52.50 -11.99 -6.48
N SER A 484 52.86 -12.20 -7.75
CA SER A 484 53.62 -13.32 -8.31
C SER A 484 52.87 -14.66 -8.41
N PHE A 485 52.38 -14.97 -9.61
CA PHE A 485 53.03 -15.96 -10.48
C PHE A 485 52.38 -15.89 -11.87
N VAL A 486 53.24 -15.64 -12.85
CA VAL A 486 52.98 -15.49 -14.28
C VAL A 486 53.46 -16.77 -14.97
N GLU A 487 52.79 -17.11 -16.09
CA GLU A 487 53.23 -17.98 -17.21
C GLU A 487 53.65 -19.44 -16.93
N LEU A 488 52.94 -20.35 -17.59
CA LEU A 488 53.55 -21.50 -18.29
C LEU A 488 52.56 -22.02 -19.34
N GLU A 489 52.93 -21.79 -20.60
CA GLU A 489 52.37 -22.43 -21.79
C GLU A 489 52.88 -23.88 -21.93
N SER A 490 51.99 -24.68 -22.52
CA SER A 490 52.15 -25.83 -23.44
C SER A 490 53.15 -26.96 -23.17
N ASP A 491 52.66 -28.15 -23.53
CA ASP A 491 53.37 -29.40 -23.80
C ASP A 491 53.62 -30.33 -22.61
N ALA A 492 52.54 -30.98 -22.16
CA ALA A 492 52.62 -32.33 -21.60
C ALA A 492 51.47 -33.16 -22.19
N GLU A 493 51.82 -34.30 -22.80
CA GLU A 493 50.89 -35.32 -23.27
C GLU A 493 49.88 -35.63 -22.16
N LEU A 494 48.61 -35.27 -22.39
CA LEU A 494 47.54 -35.50 -21.43
C LEU A 494 47.24 -37.01 -21.38
N ASP A 495 47.49 -37.59 -20.21
CA ASP A 495 47.14 -38.95 -19.82
C ASP A 495 45.70 -39.29 -20.25
N GLU A 496 45.53 -40.41 -20.96
CA GLU A 496 44.24 -40.89 -21.49
C GLU A 496 43.18 -41.00 -20.38
N GLY A 497 43.58 -41.32 -19.15
CA GLY A 497 42.68 -41.37 -17.99
C GLY A 497 42.19 -39.98 -17.52
N LEU A 498 43.00 -38.94 -17.70
CA LEU A 498 42.64 -37.55 -17.40
C LEU A 498 41.71 -36.98 -18.48
N LEU A 499 41.89 -37.38 -19.74
CA LEU A 499 40.98 -37.07 -20.83
C LEU A 499 39.60 -37.71 -20.61
N GLU A 500 39.52 -38.99 -20.22
CA GLU A 500 38.24 -39.63 -19.89
C GLU A 500 37.54 -38.97 -18.68
N GLU A 501 38.29 -38.61 -17.63
CA GLU A 501 37.70 -37.89 -16.48
C GLU A 501 37.22 -36.48 -16.88
N PHE A 502 37.97 -35.77 -17.74
CA PHE A 502 37.57 -34.48 -18.29
C PHE A 502 36.34 -34.59 -19.20
N GLU A 503 36.25 -35.64 -20.01
CA GLU A 503 35.09 -35.89 -20.88
C GLU A 503 33.85 -36.22 -20.05
N ILE A 504 33.97 -37.00 -18.96
CA ILE A 504 32.88 -37.24 -18.00
C ILE A 504 32.45 -35.94 -17.32
N TYR A 505 33.39 -35.10 -16.85
CA TYR A 505 33.04 -33.81 -16.26
C TYR A 505 32.45 -32.82 -17.26
N ARG A 506 32.88 -32.89 -18.53
CA ARG A 506 32.34 -32.11 -19.63
C ARG A 506 30.92 -32.57 -19.94
N GLN A 507 30.67 -33.86 -20.05
CA GLN A 507 29.35 -34.44 -20.29
C GLN A 507 28.38 -34.15 -19.13
N GLN A 508 28.85 -34.25 -17.88
CA GLN A 508 28.07 -33.83 -16.71
C GLN A 508 27.78 -32.32 -16.68
N ALA A 509 28.69 -31.49 -17.20
CA ALA A 509 28.48 -30.05 -17.33
C ALA A 509 27.52 -29.71 -18.48
N GLU A 510 27.58 -30.43 -19.60
CA GLU A 510 26.66 -30.32 -20.74
C GLU A 510 25.24 -30.79 -20.35
N ASP A 511 25.11 -31.94 -19.67
CA ASP A 511 23.84 -32.46 -19.13
C ASP A 511 23.22 -31.51 -18.08
N PHE A 512 24.06 -30.76 -17.37
CA PHE A 512 23.61 -29.76 -16.41
C PHE A 512 23.26 -28.42 -17.06
N VAL A 513 23.88 -28.05 -18.18
CA VAL A 513 23.48 -26.91 -19.04
C VAL A 513 22.16 -27.18 -19.74
N ASN A 514 21.89 -28.44 -20.12
CA ASN A 514 20.60 -28.87 -20.68
C ASN A 514 19.42 -28.74 -19.69
N LYS A 515 19.67 -28.43 -18.40
CA LYS A 515 18.64 -28.14 -17.39
C LYS A 515 18.19 -26.68 -17.35
N ILE A 516 18.81 -25.79 -18.14
CA ILE A 516 18.23 -24.49 -18.47
C ILE A 516 17.47 -24.65 -19.78
N SER A 517 16.17 -24.38 -19.71
CA SER A 517 15.34 -24.17 -20.89
C SER A 517 15.06 -22.68 -21.03
N LEU A 518 15.56 -22.05 -22.08
CA LEU A 518 15.16 -20.70 -22.46
C LEU A 518 14.21 -20.81 -23.65
N VAL A 519 13.00 -20.31 -23.49
CA VAL A 519 11.95 -20.40 -24.53
C VAL A 519 11.39 -19.01 -24.75
N PRO A 520 11.10 -18.60 -25.99
CA PRO A 520 10.29 -17.40 -26.22
C PRO A 520 8.94 -17.53 -25.52
N GLU A 521 8.42 -16.41 -25.03
CA GLU A 521 7.10 -16.36 -24.44
C GLU A 521 6.03 -16.86 -25.43
N PRO A 522 5.22 -17.88 -25.07
CA PRO A 522 4.16 -18.38 -25.95
C PRO A 522 3.04 -17.35 -26.15
N ASP A 523 2.49 -17.28 -27.37
CA ASP A 523 1.41 -16.34 -27.70
C ASP A 523 0.07 -16.69 -27.02
N LYS A 524 -0.11 -17.94 -26.56
CA LYS A 524 -1.36 -18.44 -25.97
C LYS A 524 -1.13 -19.02 -24.59
N VAL A 525 -2.06 -18.74 -23.68
CA VAL A 525 -2.07 -19.28 -22.31
C VAL A 525 -2.03 -20.80 -22.29
N SER A 526 -2.78 -21.47 -23.18
CA SER A 526 -2.80 -22.94 -23.27
C SER A 526 -1.43 -23.55 -23.63
N GLN A 527 -0.66 -22.88 -24.50
CA GLN A 527 0.70 -23.30 -24.85
C GLN A 527 1.65 -23.10 -23.68
N LEU A 528 1.55 -21.96 -22.98
CA LEU A 528 2.30 -21.71 -21.75
C LEU A 528 2.01 -22.75 -20.67
N THR A 529 0.74 -23.07 -20.46
CA THR A 529 0.32 -24.10 -19.50
C THR A 529 0.88 -25.47 -19.84
N ALA A 530 0.83 -25.86 -21.12
CA ALA A 530 1.41 -27.13 -21.57
C ALA A 530 2.92 -27.18 -21.35
N LEU A 531 3.63 -26.09 -21.70
CA LEU A 531 5.07 -25.95 -21.50
C LEU A 531 5.44 -26.10 -20.01
N ILE A 532 4.77 -25.35 -19.12
CA ILE A 532 5.05 -25.39 -17.69
C ILE A 532 4.75 -26.79 -17.12
N ARG A 533 3.62 -27.42 -17.48
CA ARG A 533 3.28 -28.78 -17.03
C ARG A 533 4.34 -29.79 -17.45
N GLN A 534 4.79 -29.73 -18.70
CA GLN A 534 5.84 -30.59 -19.20
C GLN A 534 7.15 -30.39 -18.42
N THR A 535 7.55 -29.13 -18.19
CA THR A 535 8.75 -28.82 -17.40
C THR A 535 8.62 -29.30 -15.96
N MET A 536 7.49 -29.09 -15.30
CA MET A 536 7.24 -29.57 -13.93
C MET A 536 7.30 -31.09 -13.85
N ALA A 537 6.76 -31.80 -14.83
CA ALA A 537 6.76 -33.26 -14.85
C ALA A 537 8.17 -33.85 -15.07
N VAL A 538 8.99 -33.21 -15.91
CA VAL A 538 10.31 -33.75 -16.29
C VAL A 538 11.42 -33.29 -15.34
N ASN A 539 11.39 -32.03 -14.93
CA ASN A 539 12.56 -31.38 -14.34
C ASN A 539 12.45 -31.15 -12.84
N ARG A 540 11.27 -31.26 -12.22
CA ARG A 540 11.11 -31.00 -10.78
C ARG A 540 11.87 -32.05 -9.96
N LYS A 541 12.72 -31.57 -9.05
CA LYS A 541 13.44 -32.43 -8.10
C LYS A 541 12.46 -33.18 -7.18
N PRO A 542 12.48 -34.52 -7.12
CA PRO A 542 11.60 -35.29 -6.22
C PRO A 542 11.76 -34.91 -4.74
N GLU A 543 13.00 -34.62 -4.33
CA GLU A 543 13.38 -34.29 -2.95
C GLU A 543 13.09 -32.82 -2.56
N SER A 544 12.66 -31.97 -3.49
CA SER A 544 12.43 -30.54 -3.26
C SER A 544 11.09 -30.11 -3.87
N PRO A 545 10.04 -29.97 -3.05
CA PRO A 545 8.70 -29.82 -3.59
C PRO A 545 8.42 -28.43 -4.16
N LEU A 546 9.15 -27.38 -3.80
CA LEU A 546 8.70 -26.01 -4.11
C LEU A 546 9.01 -25.61 -5.56
N THR A 547 7.98 -25.26 -6.33
CA THR A 547 8.10 -24.61 -7.65
C THR A 547 7.97 -23.10 -7.48
N VAL A 548 8.93 -22.34 -8.01
CA VAL A 548 8.98 -20.89 -7.91
C VAL A 548 8.60 -20.26 -9.24
N PHE A 549 7.49 -19.52 -9.28
CA PHE A 549 7.16 -18.65 -10.39
C PHE A 549 7.71 -17.25 -10.14
N TRP A 550 8.66 -16.82 -10.96
CA TRP A 550 9.37 -15.55 -10.77
C TRP A 550 8.90 -14.51 -11.78
N TYR A 551 8.51 -13.32 -11.32
CA TYR A 551 8.10 -12.23 -12.21
C TYR A 551 8.61 -10.88 -11.69
N ASN A 552 9.27 -10.12 -12.55
CA ASN A 552 9.79 -8.82 -12.19
C ASN A 552 9.23 -7.71 -13.10
N VAL A 553 8.43 -6.80 -12.53
CA VAL A 553 7.81 -5.69 -13.27
C VAL A 553 8.86 -4.80 -13.92
N ALA A 554 10.03 -4.60 -13.29
CA ALA A 554 11.09 -3.76 -13.85
C ALA A 554 11.75 -4.38 -15.09
N LEU A 555 11.64 -5.71 -15.24
CA LEU A 555 12.32 -6.51 -16.26
C LEU A 555 11.38 -7.14 -17.29
N CYS A 556 10.07 -6.89 -17.20
CA CYS A 556 9.09 -7.43 -18.15
C CYS A 556 9.12 -6.77 -19.54
N GLY A 557 10.00 -5.78 -19.76
CA GLY A 557 10.20 -5.12 -21.04
C GLY A 557 11.02 -3.84 -20.88
N GLU A 558 10.97 -2.95 -21.89
CA GLU A 558 11.73 -1.69 -21.86
C GLU A 558 10.87 -0.49 -22.30
N SER A 559 11.06 0.66 -21.64
CA SER A 559 10.51 1.94 -22.11
C SER A 559 11.20 2.43 -23.39
N VAL A 560 10.42 2.79 -24.41
CA VAL A 560 10.97 3.41 -25.62
C VAL A 560 11.57 4.80 -25.33
N THR A 561 10.95 5.55 -24.40
CA THR A 561 11.33 6.91 -24.03
C THR A 561 12.17 6.92 -22.75
N GLN A 562 13.43 7.37 -22.83
CA GLN A 562 14.37 7.45 -21.69
C GLN A 562 14.40 6.15 -20.82
N PRO A 563 14.74 4.99 -21.39
CA PRO A 563 14.73 3.71 -20.68
C PRO A 563 15.58 3.69 -19.42
N ARG A 564 16.70 4.42 -19.40
CA ARG A 564 17.57 4.59 -18.21
C ARG A 564 16.83 5.16 -17.00
N VAL A 565 15.84 6.03 -17.21
CA VAL A 565 15.11 6.73 -16.15
C VAL A 565 13.74 6.10 -15.90
N ARG A 566 13.05 5.68 -16.96
CA ARG A 566 11.66 5.24 -16.90
C ARG A 566 11.55 3.73 -16.82
N LYS A 567 11.09 3.22 -15.67
CA LYS A 567 10.65 1.82 -15.50
C LYS A 567 9.34 1.58 -16.25
N LEU A 568 9.18 0.44 -16.90
CA LEU A 568 7.96 0.07 -17.61
C LEU A 568 6.76 -0.03 -16.65
N PRO A 569 5.57 0.51 -16.97
CA PRO A 569 4.36 0.20 -16.20
C PRO A 569 4.05 -1.29 -16.27
N MET A 570 3.39 -1.83 -15.23
CA MET A 570 2.93 -3.20 -15.23
C MET A 570 1.98 -3.42 -16.41
N ARG A 571 2.32 -4.38 -17.28
CA ARG A 571 1.48 -4.78 -18.41
C ARG A 571 0.40 -5.73 -17.88
N SER A 572 -0.71 -5.18 -17.37
CA SER A 572 -1.71 -5.96 -16.62
C SER A 572 -2.25 -7.18 -17.36
N ASP A 573 -2.53 -7.07 -18.67
CA ASP A 573 -3.07 -8.19 -19.45
C ASP A 573 -2.01 -9.26 -19.72
N HIS A 574 -0.78 -8.84 -20.00
CA HIS A 574 0.39 -9.73 -20.12
C HIS A 574 0.63 -10.49 -18.81
N PHE A 575 0.72 -9.77 -17.68
CA PHE A 575 0.87 -10.37 -16.37
C PHE A 575 -0.26 -11.35 -16.04
N ARG A 576 -1.52 -10.96 -16.26
CA ARG A 576 -2.67 -11.84 -16.02
C ARG A 576 -2.63 -13.11 -16.86
N SER A 577 -2.23 -13.00 -18.12
CA SER A 577 -2.10 -14.15 -19.02
C SER A 577 -1.03 -15.13 -18.53
N LEU A 578 0.12 -14.62 -18.07
CA LEU A 578 1.19 -15.44 -17.50
C LEU A 578 0.77 -16.11 -16.20
N ILE A 579 0.18 -15.35 -15.25
CA ILE A 579 -0.29 -15.89 -13.97
C ILE A 579 -1.40 -16.92 -14.19
N SER A 580 -2.34 -16.68 -15.10
CA SER A 580 -3.37 -17.64 -15.51
C SER A 580 -2.73 -18.95 -15.98
N GLY A 581 -1.74 -18.88 -16.88
CA GLY A 581 -1.06 -20.05 -17.41
C GLY A 581 -0.33 -20.86 -16.33
N CYS A 582 0.32 -20.17 -15.38
CA CYS A 582 0.97 -20.78 -14.22
C CYS A 582 -0.04 -21.47 -13.31
N LEU A 583 -1.14 -20.79 -12.96
CA LEU A 583 -2.20 -21.35 -12.10
C LEU A 583 -2.85 -22.58 -12.73
N GLN A 584 -3.17 -22.52 -14.03
CA GLN A 584 -3.67 -23.67 -14.79
C GLN A 584 -2.65 -24.82 -14.81
N ALA A 585 -1.34 -24.52 -14.90
CA ALA A 585 -0.30 -25.53 -14.95
C ALA A 585 -0.09 -26.22 -13.59
N SER A 586 -0.09 -25.45 -12.50
CA SER A 586 0.11 -25.95 -11.15
C SER A 586 -1.15 -26.56 -10.51
N GLY A 587 -2.34 -26.21 -11.01
CA GLY A 587 -3.59 -26.60 -10.38
C GLY A 587 -3.92 -28.09 -10.56
N SER A 588 -4.28 -28.77 -9.48
CA SER A 588 -4.95 -30.08 -9.52
C SER A 588 -6.45 -29.87 -9.80
N LYS A 589 -7.20 -30.95 -10.12
CA LYS A 589 -8.67 -30.86 -10.25
C LYS A 589 -9.36 -30.31 -8.98
N ASP A 590 -8.68 -30.40 -7.82
CA ASP A 590 -9.19 -29.99 -6.51
C ASP A 590 -8.80 -28.55 -6.11
N SER A 591 -7.78 -27.95 -6.74
CA SER A 591 -7.24 -26.62 -6.35
C SER A 591 -7.87 -25.44 -7.08
N LYS A 592 -9.15 -25.53 -7.47
CA LYS A 592 -9.81 -24.45 -8.23
C LYS A 592 -10.03 -23.17 -7.42
N ASP A 593 -10.07 -23.28 -6.09
CA ASP A 593 -10.37 -22.17 -5.18
C ASP A 593 -9.13 -21.56 -4.49
N HIS A 594 -7.93 -22.12 -4.67
CA HIS A 594 -6.71 -21.68 -3.99
C HIS A 594 -5.45 -21.83 -4.86
N VAL A 595 -4.37 -21.15 -4.48
CA VAL A 595 -3.03 -21.39 -5.07
C VAL A 595 -2.54 -22.79 -4.67
N ALA A 596 -1.76 -23.49 -5.49
CA ALA A 596 -1.23 -24.81 -5.13
C ALA A 596 -0.24 -24.73 -3.94
N ASP A 597 -0.24 -25.76 -3.07
CA ASP A 597 0.57 -25.79 -1.84
C ASP A 597 2.08 -25.83 -2.08
N ASP A 598 2.48 -26.39 -3.20
CA ASP A 598 3.87 -26.59 -3.60
C ASP A 598 4.38 -25.50 -4.55
N VAL A 599 3.70 -24.35 -4.58
CA VAL A 599 4.02 -23.22 -5.44
C VAL A 599 4.20 -21.94 -4.63
N VAL A 600 5.23 -21.18 -5.01
CA VAL A 600 5.39 -19.77 -4.59
C VAL A 600 5.53 -18.87 -5.82
N PHE A 601 4.76 -17.79 -5.85
CA PHE A 601 4.98 -16.71 -6.80
C PHE A 601 5.82 -15.63 -6.13
N VAL A 602 6.91 -15.23 -6.78
CA VAL A 602 7.81 -14.16 -6.35
C VAL A 602 7.65 -13.01 -7.34
N ILE A 603 6.98 -11.94 -6.90
CA ILE A 603 6.61 -10.81 -7.77
C ILE A 603 7.23 -9.52 -7.25
N PHE A 604 8.04 -8.87 -8.08
CA PHE A 604 8.65 -7.57 -7.80
C PHE A 604 7.80 -6.44 -8.39
N ASP A 605 7.43 -5.42 -7.61
CA ASP A 605 6.60 -4.30 -8.09
C ASP A 605 7.37 -3.12 -8.71
N ALA A 606 8.71 -3.22 -8.79
CA ALA A 606 9.57 -2.20 -9.36
C ALA A 606 9.53 -0.84 -8.60
N GLY A 607 9.06 -0.82 -7.35
CA GLY A 607 8.92 0.41 -6.54
C GLY A 607 7.72 1.26 -6.93
N LYS A 608 6.72 0.68 -7.62
CA LYS A 608 5.51 1.39 -8.03
C LYS A 608 4.39 1.16 -7.01
N GLY A 609 4.18 2.16 -6.15
CA GLY A 609 3.08 2.15 -5.20
C GLY A 609 1.72 1.92 -5.86
N GLY A 610 0.86 1.13 -5.21
CA GLY A 610 -0.51 0.86 -5.67
C GLY A 610 -0.68 -0.31 -6.64
N LEU A 611 0.39 -1.02 -7.01
CA LEU A 611 0.28 -2.22 -7.87
C LEU A 611 -0.28 -3.46 -7.16
N GLU A 612 -0.31 -3.48 -5.83
CA GLU A 612 -0.76 -4.64 -5.06
C GLU A 612 -2.15 -5.12 -5.50
N SER A 613 -3.13 -4.21 -5.62
CA SER A 613 -4.49 -4.57 -6.05
C SER A 613 -4.51 -5.21 -7.44
N SER A 614 -3.68 -4.72 -8.36
CA SER A 614 -3.56 -5.26 -9.72
C SER A 614 -2.92 -6.65 -9.71
N ILE A 615 -1.84 -6.83 -8.94
CA ILE A 615 -1.17 -8.12 -8.74
C ILE A 615 -2.16 -9.13 -8.14
N MET A 616 -2.84 -8.78 -7.05
CA MET A 616 -3.77 -9.68 -6.37
C MET A 616 -4.98 -10.05 -7.22
N SER A 617 -5.43 -9.14 -8.10
CA SER A 617 -6.55 -9.40 -9.01
C SER A 617 -6.28 -10.52 -10.02
N ALA A 618 -5.01 -10.80 -10.35
CA ALA A 618 -4.65 -11.89 -11.26
C ALA A 618 -4.89 -13.28 -10.65
N PHE A 619 -5.01 -13.38 -9.32
CA PHE A 619 -5.25 -14.63 -8.60
C PHE A 619 -6.75 -14.80 -8.30
N SER A 620 -7.53 -15.08 -9.35
CA SER A 620 -8.98 -15.30 -9.31
C SER A 620 -9.41 -16.51 -10.14
N THR A 621 -10.59 -17.08 -9.89
CA THR A 621 -11.11 -18.29 -10.54
C THR A 621 -11.33 -18.15 -12.06
N ASP A 622 -11.25 -16.94 -12.61
CA ASP A 622 -11.42 -16.67 -14.04
C ASP A 622 -10.32 -17.27 -14.91
N TYR A 623 -9.22 -17.78 -14.34
CA TYR A 623 -8.22 -18.52 -15.11
C TYR A 623 -8.76 -19.84 -15.70
N CYS A 624 -9.93 -20.34 -15.27
CA CYS A 624 -10.50 -21.61 -15.75
C CYS A 624 -11.35 -21.50 -17.03
N THR A 625 -11.65 -20.31 -17.56
CA THR A 625 -12.73 -20.10 -18.54
C THR A 625 -12.31 -20.09 -20.02
N ASP A 626 -11.09 -20.51 -20.36
CA ASP A 626 -10.64 -20.63 -21.76
C ASP A 626 -11.24 -21.82 -22.54
N GLN A 627 -12.22 -22.53 -21.99
CA GLN A 627 -13.09 -23.39 -22.79
C GLN A 627 -14.36 -22.61 -23.17
N PRO A 628 -14.48 -22.12 -24.43
CA PRO A 628 -15.81 -21.84 -24.94
C PRO A 628 -16.56 -23.17 -24.99
N ASP A 629 -17.56 -23.34 -24.14
CA ASP A 629 -18.52 -24.43 -24.29
C ASP A 629 -19.16 -24.26 -25.68
N GLU A 630 -18.77 -25.11 -26.63
CA GLU A 630 -19.24 -25.06 -28.04
C GLU A 630 -20.76 -25.37 -28.17
N ASP A 631 -21.44 -25.71 -27.08
CA ASP A 631 -22.85 -26.14 -27.09
C ASP A 631 -23.87 -25.04 -26.76
N ASP A 632 -23.45 -23.83 -26.33
CA ASP A 632 -24.39 -22.77 -25.90
C ASP A 632 -24.70 -21.71 -26.99
N ALA A 633 -24.24 -21.90 -28.23
CA ALA A 633 -24.43 -20.95 -29.33
C ALA A 633 -25.81 -21.01 -30.02
N ALA A 634 -26.81 -21.68 -29.42
CA ALA A 634 -28.12 -21.87 -30.05
C ALA A 634 -29.24 -20.94 -29.54
N ASP A 635 -29.04 -20.19 -28.46
CA ASP A 635 -30.10 -19.31 -27.95
C ASP A 635 -29.53 -17.94 -27.56
N GLY A 636 -30.11 -16.87 -28.11
CA GLY A 636 -29.62 -15.47 -28.05
C GLY A 636 -29.65 -14.81 -26.66
N GLY A 637 -29.44 -15.59 -25.59
CA GLY A 637 -29.35 -15.12 -24.21
C GLY A 637 -27.98 -14.50 -23.92
N ARG A 638 -27.98 -13.25 -23.43
CA ARG A 638 -26.80 -12.64 -22.79
C ARG A 638 -26.27 -13.58 -21.71
N ALA A 639 -25.13 -14.24 -21.97
CA ALA A 639 -24.42 -15.02 -20.96
C ALA A 639 -24.18 -14.16 -19.71
N LYS A 640 -24.74 -14.57 -18.57
CA LYS A 640 -24.45 -13.96 -17.27
C LYS A 640 -22.95 -14.17 -17.01
N LYS A 641 -22.13 -13.11 -17.11
CA LYS A 641 -20.75 -13.12 -16.62
C LYS A 641 -20.78 -13.54 -15.14
N VAL A 642 -20.38 -14.78 -14.88
CA VAL A 642 -20.13 -15.27 -13.52
C VAL A 642 -19.01 -14.38 -12.96
N LYS A 643 -19.24 -13.76 -11.80
CA LYS A 643 -18.24 -12.88 -11.20
C LYS A 643 -17.05 -13.71 -10.72
N ALA A 644 -15.85 -13.36 -11.19
CA ALA A 644 -14.58 -13.90 -10.72
C ALA A 644 -14.51 -13.92 -9.19
N LYS A 645 -14.24 -15.09 -8.61
CA LYS A 645 -14.00 -15.23 -7.17
C LYS A 645 -12.49 -15.17 -6.93
N PRO A 646 -11.99 -14.40 -5.95
CA PRO A 646 -10.56 -14.40 -5.63
C PRO A 646 -10.13 -15.77 -5.07
N LEU A 647 -8.93 -16.23 -5.44
CA LEU A 647 -8.34 -17.45 -4.89
C LEU A 647 -7.86 -17.23 -3.47
N ALA A 648 -8.02 -18.26 -2.62
CA ALA A 648 -7.39 -18.32 -1.31
C ALA A 648 -5.86 -18.41 -1.48
N LYS A 649 -5.17 -17.49 -0.80
CA LYS A 649 -3.71 -17.31 -0.86
C LYS A 649 -3.21 -16.59 0.38
N SER A 650 -1.97 -16.85 0.74
CA SER A 650 -1.17 -16.09 1.68
C SER A 650 -0.20 -15.18 0.92
N VAL A 651 0.03 -13.98 1.44
CA VAL A 651 0.89 -12.96 0.82
C VAL A 651 1.87 -12.45 1.86
N ILE A 652 3.16 -12.72 1.65
CA ILE A 652 4.25 -12.17 2.44
C ILE A 652 4.86 -11.01 1.64
N ARG A 653 5.00 -9.85 2.28
CA ARG A 653 5.61 -8.65 1.67
C ARG A 653 7.03 -8.50 2.21
N VAL A 654 8.01 -8.47 1.32
CA VAL A 654 9.41 -8.19 1.64
C VAL A 654 9.77 -6.85 1.01
N GLY A 655 9.99 -5.84 1.86
CA GLY A 655 10.46 -4.53 1.44
C GLY A 655 11.95 -4.59 1.06
N VAL A 656 12.31 -3.86 0.01
CA VAL A 656 13.67 -3.70 -0.48
C VAL A 656 14.01 -2.23 -0.42
N GLY A 657 15.06 -1.89 0.33
CA GLY A 657 15.62 -0.54 0.39
C GLY A 657 16.93 -0.50 -0.37
N TYR A 658 16.94 0.21 -1.49
CA TYR A 658 18.13 0.41 -2.32
C TYR A 658 19.06 1.45 -1.71
N ASP A 659 20.36 1.21 -1.86
CA ASP A 659 21.39 2.15 -1.50
C ASP A 659 21.34 3.40 -2.41
N GLU A 660 21.37 4.59 -1.79
CA GLU A 660 21.20 5.86 -2.49
C GLU A 660 22.37 6.12 -3.45
N GLU A 661 23.59 5.85 -3.01
CA GLU A 661 24.81 6.11 -3.76
C GLU A 661 24.81 5.29 -5.06
N SER A 662 24.52 3.99 -4.96
CA SER A 662 24.45 3.09 -6.12
C SER A 662 23.34 3.48 -7.12
N LEU A 663 22.18 3.96 -6.65
CA LEU A 663 21.10 4.45 -7.51
C LEU A 663 21.44 5.78 -8.16
N SER A 664 22.07 6.69 -7.40
CA SER A 664 22.52 7.98 -7.90
C SER A 664 23.57 7.82 -8.99
N GLY A 665 24.50 6.87 -8.85
CA GLY A 665 25.50 6.53 -9.87
C GLY A 665 24.89 6.07 -11.21
N ARG A 666 23.67 5.51 -11.18
CA ARG A 666 22.91 5.17 -12.39
C ARG A 666 22.18 6.37 -13.02
N ARG A 667 22.08 7.53 -12.37
CA ARG A 667 21.41 8.73 -12.91
C ARG A 667 22.41 9.84 -13.23
N GLU A 668 22.29 10.45 -14.42
CA GLU A 668 23.16 11.57 -14.81
C GLU A 668 22.89 12.85 -14.01
N LEU A 669 21.63 13.05 -13.60
CA LEU A 669 21.18 14.23 -12.85
C LEU A 669 20.07 13.85 -11.87
N THR A 670 20.33 14.03 -10.58
CA THR A 670 19.32 14.02 -9.51
C THR A 670 19.16 15.46 -9.03
N ARG A 671 18.02 16.08 -9.30
CA ARG A 671 17.70 17.44 -8.84
C ARG A 671 16.36 17.42 -8.11
N GLY A 672 16.32 17.99 -6.91
CA GLY A 672 15.12 18.08 -6.08
C GLY A 672 15.11 17.04 -4.95
N ILE A 673 14.28 17.30 -3.96
CA ILE A 673 14.11 16.46 -2.76
C ILE A 673 13.29 15.22 -3.12
N ALA A 674 13.68 14.05 -2.59
CA ALA A 674 12.97 12.77 -2.75
C ALA A 674 12.71 12.35 -4.21
N THR A 675 13.73 12.49 -5.07
CA THR A 675 13.62 12.16 -6.52
C THR A 675 14.17 10.79 -6.91
N LEU A 676 14.85 10.10 -5.99
CA LEU A 676 15.32 8.72 -6.13
C LEU A 676 14.39 7.77 -5.39
N ASP A 677 13.69 6.91 -6.13
CA ASP A 677 12.85 5.87 -5.53
C ASP A 677 13.75 4.73 -5.01
N GLN A 678 13.92 4.66 -3.68
CA GLN A 678 14.73 3.63 -3.01
C GLN A 678 13.91 2.44 -2.51
N ASP A 679 12.58 2.54 -2.50
CA ASP A 679 11.71 1.49 -1.99
C ASP A 679 11.14 0.61 -3.11
N GLU A 680 11.16 -0.70 -2.91
CA GLU A 680 10.48 -1.70 -3.74
C GLU A 680 9.86 -2.79 -2.86
N THR A 681 8.74 -3.38 -3.28
CA THR A 681 8.12 -4.51 -2.56
C THR A 681 8.16 -5.78 -3.41
N ILE A 682 8.64 -6.86 -2.79
CA ILE A 682 8.54 -8.22 -3.30
C ILE A 682 7.37 -8.91 -2.62
N TYR A 683 6.45 -9.45 -3.41
CA TYR A 683 5.31 -10.24 -2.95
C TYR A 683 5.64 -11.72 -3.11
N LEU A 684 5.66 -12.45 -2.01
CA LEU A 684 5.70 -13.92 -2.00
C LEU A 684 4.26 -14.42 -1.81
N ILE A 685 3.68 -14.99 -2.86
CA ILE A 685 2.28 -15.45 -2.87
C ILE A 685 2.26 -16.96 -2.88
N THR A 686 1.57 -17.55 -1.92
CA THR A 686 1.50 -19.00 -1.63
C THR A 686 0.07 -19.39 -1.28
N HIS A 687 -0.24 -20.67 -1.14
CA HIS A 687 -1.53 -21.09 -0.56
C HIS A 687 -1.64 -20.69 0.92
N SER A 688 -0.71 -21.21 1.72
CA SER A 688 -0.59 -21.06 3.16
C SER A 688 0.75 -20.40 3.50
N LEU A 689 0.94 -19.92 4.74
CA LEU A 689 2.19 -19.25 5.13
C LEU A 689 3.38 -20.22 4.97
N LEU A 690 4.35 -19.80 4.16
CA LEU A 690 5.56 -20.58 3.89
C LEU A 690 6.38 -20.73 5.18
N GLN A 691 6.50 -21.97 5.67
CA GLN A 691 7.32 -22.30 6.83
C GLN A 691 8.79 -22.37 6.41
N VAL A 692 9.50 -21.23 6.52
CA VAL A 692 10.94 -21.16 6.27
C VAL A 692 11.71 -21.10 7.59
N GLN A 693 12.80 -21.85 7.68
CA GLN A 693 13.68 -21.80 8.85
C GLN A 693 14.29 -20.41 9.00
N LYS A 694 14.34 -19.91 10.23
CA LYS A 694 15.12 -18.71 10.58
C LYS A 694 16.59 -18.96 10.22
N ARG A 695 17.14 -18.06 9.42
CA ARG A 695 18.55 -18.06 9.00
C ARG A 695 19.09 -16.64 9.06
N ASN A 696 20.39 -16.50 9.22
CA ASN A 696 21.01 -15.22 8.92
C ASN A 696 20.82 -14.93 7.42
N ARG A 697 20.60 -13.66 7.10
CA ARG A 697 20.59 -13.16 5.72
C ARG A 697 21.91 -13.55 5.02
N LEU A 698 21.87 -13.76 3.71
CA LEU A 698 23.04 -14.24 2.95
C LEU A 698 24.07 -13.12 2.76
N LYS A 699 23.62 -11.94 2.30
CA LYS A 699 24.51 -10.80 1.97
C LYS A 699 24.21 -9.54 2.77
N TYR A 700 23.11 -9.51 3.52
CA TYR A 700 22.61 -8.32 4.19
C TYR A 700 22.58 -8.51 5.72
N PRO A 701 22.47 -7.44 6.52
CA PRO A 701 22.32 -7.57 7.98
C PRO A 701 20.99 -8.21 8.38
N GLY A 702 20.98 -8.90 9.54
CA GLY A 702 19.79 -9.45 10.15
C GLY A 702 19.47 -10.89 9.75
N THR A 703 18.19 -11.27 9.87
CA THR A 703 17.73 -12.66 9.65
C THR A 703 16.57 -12.72 8.66
N THR A 704 16.30 -13.91 8.11
CA THR A 704 15.18 -14.19 7.20
C THR A 704 13.80 -13.97 7.83
N CYS A 705 13.71 -13.82 9.17
CA CYS A 705 12.49 -13.40 9.85
C CYS A 705 12.12 -11.92 9.61
N GLY A 706 13.09 -11.10 9.19
CA GLY A 706 12.84 -9.70 8.85
C GLY A 706 12.05 -9.59 7.54
N ASN A 707 11.17 -8.60 7.45
CA ASN A 707 10.42 -8.30 6.22
C ASN A 707 11.08 -7.21 5.36
N ARG A 708 12.34 -6.83 5.65
CA ARG A 708 13.09 -5.86 4.86
C ARG A 708 14.50 -6.35 4.50
N ILE A 709 14.96 -5.98 3.31
CA ILE A 709 16.32 -6.20 2.80
C ILE A 709 16.91 -4.82 2.48
N LEU A 710 17.96 -4.43 3.19
CA LEU A 710 18.67 -3.16 3.01
C LEU A 710 20.08 -3.24 3.64
N PRO A 711 21.05 -2.44 3.16
CA PRO A 711 21.00 -1.63 1.94
C PRO A 711 21.31 -2.46 0.68
N VAL A 712 20.45 -2.42 -0.33
CA VAL A 712 20.65 -3.14 -1.60
C VAL A 712 21.41 -2.28 -2.58
N VAL A 713 22.67 -2.64 -2.85
CA VAL A 713 23.52 -2.00 -3.85
C VAL A 713 23.17 -2.54 -5.24
N VAL A 714 22.87 -1.64 -6.18
CA VAL A 714 22.64 -2.00 -7.59
C VAL A 714 23.93 -1.88 -8.41
N PRO A 715 24.24 -2.82 -9.33
CA PRO A 715 25.50 -2.79 -10.09
C PRO A 715 25.59 -1.57 -11.02
N SER A 716 26.80 -1.11 -11.31
CA SER A 716 26.98 -0.05 -12.31
C SER A 716 26.61 -0.54 -13.72
N PHE A 717 26.33 0.35 -14.66
CA PHE A 717 25.99 -0.07 -16.04
C PHE A 717 27.13 -0.79 -16.77
N GLU A 718 28.37 -0.60 -16.33
CA GLU A 718 29.56 -1.25 -16.90
C GLU A 718 29.67 -2.72 -16.48
N GLU A 719 29.11 -3.06 -15.32
CA GLU A 719 29.09 -4.43 -14.79
C GLU A 719 27.93 -5.27 -15.36
N MET A 720 27.01 -4.63 -16.08
CA MET A 720 25.80 -5.27 -16.60
C MET A 720 26.04 -5.85 -18.00
N TRP A 721 25.18 -6.79 -18.39
CA TRP A 721 25.13 -7.28 -19.76
C TRP A 721 24.83 -6.14 -20.74
N THR A 722 25.75 -5.88 -21.65
CA THR A 722 25.65 -4.83 -22.67
C THR A 722 25.61 -5.43 -24.08
N GLU A 723 24.78 -4.84 -24.94
CA GLU A 723 24.72 -5.15 -26.37
C GLU A 723 24.62 -3.86 -27.18
N ASP A 724 24.82 -3.96 -28.49
CA ASP A 724 24.52 -2.83 -29.36
C ASP A 724 23.00 -2.57 -29.42
N PHE A 725 22.61 -1.33 -29.67
CA PHE A 725 21.21 -0.94 -29.68
C PHE A 725 20.38 -1.70 -30.74
N ALA A 726 21.00 -2.10 -31.85
CA ALA A 726 20.35 -2.93 -32.88
C ALA A 726 19.96 -4.32 -32.34
N THR A 727 20.90 -5.03 -31.72
CA THR A 727 20.71 -6.34 -31.10
C THR A 727 19.69 -6.23 -29.98
N LYS A 728 19.81 -5.19 -29.15
CA LYS A 728 18.85 -4.95 -28.07
C LYS A 728 17.42 -4.75 -28.58
N LYS A 729 17.22 -4.09 -29.72
CA LYS A 729 15.88 -4.03 -30.36
C LYS A 729 15.37 -5.42 -30.74
N GLY A 730 16.24 -6.29 -31.25
CA GLY A 730 15.92 -7.68 -31.54
C GLY A 730 15.53 -8.47 -30.30
N ILE A 731 16.29 -8.31 -29.20
CA ILE A 731 16.03 -8.95 -27.91
C ILE A 731 14.61 -8.62 -27.41
N PHE A 732 14.26 -7.34 -27.31
CA PHE A 732 12.95 -6.96 -26.75
C PHE A 732 11.79 -7.12 -27.72
N GLY A 733 11.99 -6.89 -29.02
CA GLY A 733 10.91 -6.95 -30.01
C GLY A 733 9.68 -6.13 -29.58
N PRO A 734 8.47 -6.73 -29.54
CA PRO A 734 7.24 -6.08 -29.06
C PRO A 734 7.23 -5.65 -27.58
N ALA A 735 8.16 -6.14 -26.76
CA ALA A 735 8.25 -5.78 -25.34
C ALA A 735 8.82 -4.37 -25.10
N ARG A 736 9.09 -3.60 -26.16
CA ARG A 736 9.43 -2.18 -26.08
C ARG A 736 8.16 -1.33 -26.13
N VAL A 737 7.79 -0.72 -25.01
CA VAL A 737 6.52 0.02 -24.88
C VAL A 737 6.78 1.51 -24.71
N ALA A 738 6.03 2.34 -25.42
CA ALA A 738 6.06 3.79 -25.23
C ALA A 738 5.36 4.14 -23.92
N VAL A 739 6.01 4.93 -23.05
CA VAL A 739 5.45 5.34 -21.76
C VAL A 739 5.29 6.86 -21.71
N GLY A 740 4.08 7.34 -21.39
CA GLY A 740 3.78 8.76 -21.26
C GLY A 740 4.34 9.38 -19.97
N GLY A 741 4.34 10.72 -19.90
CA GLY A 741 4.73 11.48 -18.70
C GLY A 741 5.36 12.82 -19.05
N ALA A 742 4.98 13.88 -18.31
CA ALA A 742 5.48 15.24 -18.50
C ALA A 742 6.98 15.30 -18.18
N THR A 743 7.79 15.56 -19.21
CA THR A 743 9.22 15.82 -19.02
C THR A 743 9.37 17.26 -18.53
N ARG A 744 9.83 17.46 -17.28
CA ARG A 744 9.98 18.82 -16.68
C ARG A 744 11.02 19.71 -17.38
N ALA A 745 11.77 19.19 -18.35
CA ALA A 745 12.66 19.97 -19.20
C ALA A 745 12.91 19.26 -20.55
N PRO A 746 13.15 20.00 -21.64
CA PRO A 746 13.74 19.44 -22.85
C PRO A 746 15.20 19.09 -22.57
N SER A 747 15.47 17.88 -22.07
CA SER A 747 16.84 17.38 -22.09
C SER A 747 17.23 17.13 -23.56
N ARG A 748 18.41 17.61 -23.97
CA ARG A 748 19.05 17.24 -25.24
C ARG A 748 19.41 15.75 -25.18
N VAL A 749 18.44 14.87 -25.31
CA VAL A 749 18.69 13.43 -25.37
C VAL A 749 19.41 13.17 -26.69
N ARG A 750 20.68 12.77 -26.62
CA ARG A 750 21.43 12.29 -27.80
C ARG A 750 20.60 11.21 -28.49
N LYS A 751 20.42 11.34 -29.81
CA LYS A 751 19.75 10.31 -30.61
C LYS A 751 20.63 9.05 -30.59
N ARG A 752 20.06 7.93 -30.12
CA ARG A 752 20.75 6.64 -30.08
C ARG A 752 21.05 6.14 -31.50
N GLU A 753 22.29 5.79 -31.74
CA GLU A 753 22.76 5.11 -32.94
C GLU A 753 22.62 3.58 -32.77
N LEU A 754 22.50 2.85 -33.88
CA LEU A 754 22.32 1.40 -33.83
C LEU A 754 23.53 0.66 -33.24
N THR A 755 24.70 1.29 -33.29
CA THR A 755 25.98 0.80 -32.77
C THR A 755 26.27 1.23 -31.34
N ASP A 756 25.43 2.07 -30.73
CA ASP A 756 25.61 2.48 -29.34
C ASP A 756 25.52 1.24 -28.44
N LYS A 757 26.56 1.02 -27.62
CA LYS A 757 26.59 -0.03 -26.60
C LYS A 757 25.85 0.47 -25.37
N GLU A 758 24.82 -0.26 -24.97
CA GLU A 758 24.04 0.05 -23.77
C GLU A 758 23.69 -1.21 -22.98
N PRO A 759 23.43 -1.10 -21.66
CA PRO A 759 22.89 -2.21 -20.88
C PRO A 759 21.63 -2.77 -21.52
N VAL A 760 21.51 -4.09 -21.62
CA VAL A 760 20.30 -4.73 -22.14
C VAL A 760 19.12 -4.41 -21.21
N TYR A 761 19.32 -4.49 -19.89
CA TYR A 761 18.31 -4.14 -18.89
C TYR A 761 18.80 -3.06 -17.92
N TYR A 762 18.38 -1.80 -18.11
CA TYR A 762 18.77 -0.68 -17.25
C TYR A 762 18.33 -0.80 -15.78
N HIS A 763 17.27 -1.56 -15.51
CA HIS A 763 16.65 -1.66 -14.19
C HIS A 763 16.92 -2.98 -13.48
N SER A 764 17.90 -3.77 -13.91
CA SER A 764 18.28 -5.00 -13.19
C SER A 764 18.92 -4.68 -11.84
N GLN A 765 18.52 -5.45 -10.83
CA GLN A 765 18.80 -5.22 -9.42
C GLN A 765 20.05 -5.96 -8.91
N GLY A 766 20.72 -6.72 -9.79
CA GLY A 766 21.97 -7.42 -9.51
C GLY A 766 21.83 -8.75 -8.77
N GLU A 767 22.93 -9.49 -8.70
CA GLU A 767 22.98 -10.83 -8.13
C GLU A 767 22.62 -10.85 -6.63
N GLY A 768 22.98 -9.81 -5.89
CA GLY A 768 22.84 -9.74 -4.43
C GLY A 768 21.41 -9.98 -3.96
N LEU A 769 20.47 -9.23 -4.53
CA LEU A 769 19.05 -9.31 -4.18
C LEU A 769 18.44 -10.66 -4.59
N PHE A 770 18.71 -11.13 -5.80
CA PHE A 770 18.13 -12.39 -6.28
C PHE A 770 18.66 -13.60 -5.50
N ALA A 771 19.95 -13.59 -5.14
CA ALA A 771 20.55 -14.64 -4.32
C ALA A 771 19.93 -14.68 -2.92
N GLU A 772 19.66 -13.51 -2.32
CA GLU A 772 19.00 -13.36 -1.03
C GLU A 772 17.55 -13.87 -1.06
N VAL A 773 16.77 -13.50 -2.08
CA VAL A 773 15.37 -13.96 -2.19
C VAL A 773 15.30 -15.49 -2.30
N LEU A 774 16.15 -16.10 -3.10
CA LEU A 774 16.23 -17.56 -3.17
C LEU A 774 16.75 -18.18 -1.86
N HIS A 775 17.62 -17.48 -1.11
CA HIS A 775 18.09 -17.94 0.21
C HIS A 775 16.96 -17.95 1.25
N ILE A 776 16.05 -16.96 1.20
CA ILE A 776 14.83 -16.92 2.02
C ILE A 776 13.97 -18.16 1.78
N LEU A 777 13.75 -18.54 0.52
CA LEU A 777 12.97 -19.73 0.14
C LEU A 777 13.66 -21.05 0.54
N GLY A 778 14.98 -21.00 0.74
CA GLY A 778 15.78 -22.09 1.28
C GLY A 778 16.06 -23.22 0.28
N LYS A 779 16.37 -24.41 0.82
CA LYS A 779 16.81 -25.56 0.00
C LYS A 779 15.64 -26.34 -0.63
N SER A 780 14.40 -25.98 -0.32
CA SER A 780 13.20 -26.68 -0.77
C SER A 780 12.81 -26.36 -2.22
N VAL A 781 13.51 -25.42 -2.87
CA VAL A 781 13.27 -25.01 -4.25
C VAL A 781 13.71 -26.11 -5.22
N GLY A 782 12.73 -26.76 -5.85
CA GLY A 782 12.93 -27.85 -6.81
C GLY A 782 12.91 -27.45 -8.27
N LEU A 783 12.31 -26.30 -8.61
CA LEU A 783 12.21 -25.76 -9.97
C LEU A 783 11.98 -24.25 -9.91
N ILE A 784 12.64 -23.49 -10.80
CA ILE A 784 12.34 -22.08 -11.04
C ILE A 784 11.76 -21.94 -12.44
N VAL A 785 10.60 -21.31 -12.53
CA VAL A 785 9.97 -20.85 -13.77
C VAL A 785 9.99 -19.33 -13.75
N ASP A 786 10.94 -18.76 -14.49
CA ASP A 786 11.16 -17.33 -14.59
C ASP A 786 10.37 -16.77 -15.77
N LEU A 787 9.31 -16.05 -15.44
CA LEU A 787 8.37 -15.45 -16.39
C LEU A 787 8.95 -14.16 -17.01
N THR A 788 10.10 -13.70 -16.52
CA THR A 788 10.81 -12.50 -16.99
C THR A 788 12.31 -12.78 -16.99
N ALA A 789 12.77 -13.76 -17.77
CA ALA A 789 14.15 -14.27 -17.73
C ALA A 789 15.24 -13.23 -18.01
N ALA A 790 14.86 -12.08 -18.58
CA ALA A 790 15.63 -10.83 -18.63
C ALA A 790 17.14 -10.98 -18.83
N ASP A 791 17.96 -10.53 -17.88
CA ASP A 791 19.43 -10.64 -17.96
C ASP A 791 19.96 -12.03 -17.54
N GLY A 792 19.08 -12.96 -17.20
CA GLY A 792 19.38 -14.34 -16.83
C GLY A 792 20.02 -14.49 -15.46
N MET A 793 20.07 -13.45 -14.63
CA MET A 793 20.75 -13.50 -13.34
C MET A 793 20.17 -14.59 -12.41
N VAL A 794 18.84 -14.78 -12.44
CA VAL A 794 18.19 -15.88 -11.71
C VAL A 794 18.59 -17.25 -12.28
N GLY A 795 18.68 -17.37 -13.61
CA GLY A 795 19.17 -18.57 -14.28
C GLY A 795 20.64 -18.88 -13.95
N HIS A 796 21.49 -17.86 -13.88
CA HIS A 796 22.88 -17.98 -13.44
C HIS A 796 22.96 -18.49 -11.99
N LEU A 797 22.15 -17.92 -11.09
CA LEU A 797 22.07 -18.38 -9.69
C LEU A 797 21.56 -19.82 -9.57
N ALA A 798 20.58 -20.20 -10.40
CA ALA A 798 20.06 -21.57 -10.43
C ALA A 798 21.15 -22.60 -10.82
N LEU A 799 22.08 -22.20 -11.69
CA LEU A 799 23.21 -23.01 -12.13
C LEU A 799 24.36 -23.12 -11.13
N GLN A 800 24.42 -22.30 -10.09
CA GLN A 800 25.57 -22.33 -9.19
C GLN A 800 25.75 -23.73 -8.59
N PRO A 801 27.00 -24.22 -8.42
CA PRO A 801 27.29 -25.61 -8.04
C PRO A 801 26.63 -26.06 -6.73
N ASN A 802 26.35 -25.12 -5.83
CA ASN A 802 25.72 -25.32 -4.53
C ASN A 802 24.18 -25.36 -4.56
N ARG A 803 23.53 -24.92 -5.65
CA ARG A 803 22.07 -24.85 -5.78
C ARG A 803 21.54 -25.92 -6.74
N ARG A 804 22.13 -25.98 -7.94
CA ARG A 804 21.76 -26.95 -9.00
C ARG A 804 20.26 -27.05 -9.23
N ILE A 805 19.57 -25.91 -9.36
CA ILE A 805 18.11 -25.85 -9.49
C ILE A 805 17.75 -25.86 -10.98
N PRO A 806 16.88 -26.76 -11.45
CA PRO A 806 16.31 -26.72 -12.79
C PRO A 806 15.63 -25.38 -13.06
N TYR A 807 15.79 -24.85 -14.28
CA TYR A 807 15.34 -23.50 -14.63
C TYR A 807 14.67 -23.46 -16.00
N LEU A 808 13.46 -22.90 -16.05
CA LEU A 808 12.77 -22.51 -17.27
C LEU A 808 12.66 -20.99 -17.30
N GLY A 809 13.25 -20.35 -18.30
CA GLY A 809 13.17 -18.90 -18.49
C GLY A 809 12.36 -18.54 -19.73
N LEU A 810 11.35 -17.70 -19.56
CA LEU A 810 10.60 -17.09 -20.64
C LEU A 810 11.30 -15.82 -21.11
N THR A 811 11.64 -15.80 -22.39
CA THR A 811 12.34 -14.72 -23.06
C THR A 811 11.39 -13.98 -24.00
N HIS A 812 11.64 -12.71 -24.28
CA HIS A 812 10.76 -11.90 -25.13
C HIS A 812 10.70 -12.36 -26.59
N THR A 813 11.80 -12.91 -27.11
CA THR A 813 11.97 -13.30 -28.51
C THR A 813 12.95 -14.46 -28.64
N GLU A 814 12.99 -15.11 -29.79
CA GLU A 814 14.02 -16.13 -30.10
C GLU A 814 15.44 -15.57 -30.05
N GLU A 815 15.62 -14.32 -30.50
CA GLU A 815 16.91 -13.64 -30.42
C GLU A 815 17.33 -13.42 -28.96
N HIS A 816 16.38 -13.09 -28.09
CA HIS A 816 16.64 -13.01 -26.66
C HIS A 816 17.08 -14.37 -26.10
N ALA A 817 16.36 -15.47 -26.36
CA ALA A 817 16.78 -16.82 -25.93
C ALA A 817 18.20 -17.17 -26.36
N ARG A 818 18.51 -16.95 -27.65
CA ARG A 818 19.82 -17.24 -28.24
C ARG A 818 20.95 -16.41 -27.60
N ARG A 819 20.72 -15.10 -27.44
CA ARG A 819 21.71 -14.17 -26.87
C ARG A 819 21.92 -14.40 -25.38
N LEU A 820 20.84 -14.64 -24.65
CA LEU A 820 20.90 -14.92 -23.22
C LEU A 820 21.64 -16.23 -22.94
N LYS A 821 21.39 -17.27 -23.74
CA LYS A 821 22.15 -18.52 -23.65
C LYS A 821 23.65 -18.29 -23.83
N ALA A 822 24.04 -17.54 -24.87
CA ALA A 822 25.44 -17.20 -25.11
C ALA A 822 26.05 -16.36 -23.97
N HIS A 823 25.28 -15.42 -23.40
CA HIS A 823 25.71 -14.62 -22.25
C HIS A 823 25.98 -15.50 -21.02
N LEU A 824 25.05 -16.39 -20.67
CA LEU A 824 25.18 -17.34 -19.55
C LEU A 824 26.36 -18.32 -19.74
N GLU A 825 26.67 -18.71 -20.97
CA GLU A 825 27.83 -19.55 -21.31
C GLU A 825 29.16 -18.78 -21.18
N THR A 826 29.17 -17.48 -21.51
CA THR A 826 30.39 -16.65 -21.49
C THR A 826 30.82 -16.33 -20.05
N ASP A 827 29.87 -16.05 -19.16
CA ASP A 827 30.18 -15.76 -17.75
C ASP A 827 30.74 -16.98 -17.00
N LYS A 828 30.38 -18.20 -17.41
CA LYS A 828 31.02 -19.42 -16.88
C LYS A 828 32.51 -19.50 -17.23
N LYS A 829 32.91 -19.02 -18.42
CA LYS A 829 34.31 -19.05 -18.87
C LYS A 829 35.19 -18.05 -18.13
N LYS A 830 34.62 -16.95 -17.61
CA LYS A 830 35.36 -15.94 -16.83
C LYS A 830 35.70 -16.36 -15.40
N ASN A 831 35.06 -17.42 -14.86
CA ASN A 831 35.21 -17.83 -13.47
C ASN A 831 35.68 -19.30 -13.27
N PRO A 832 36.81 -19.75 -13.85
CA PRO A 832 37.28 -21.14 -13.74
C PRO A 832 37.86 -21.51 -12.36
N LYS A 833 38.07 -20.54 -11.47
CA LYS A 833 38.81 -20.73 -10.20
C LYS A 833 38.08 -21.56 -9.14
N SER A 834 36.79 -21.89 -9.29
CA SER A 834 36.03 -22.61 -8.26
C SER A 834 36.23 -24.13 -8.24
N LYS A 835 37.07 -24.72 -9.11
CA LYS A 835 37.22 -26.18 -9.23
C LYS A 835 38.44 -26.80 -8.51
N LYS A 836 39.33 -26.03 -7.89
CA LYS A 836 40.42 -26.57 -7.05
C LYS A 836 40.12 -26.39 -5.57
N GLY A 837 39.21 -27.21 -5.02
CA GLY A 837 38.76 -27.03 -3.64
C GLY A 837 38.06 -28.24 -3.02
N SER A 838 38.44 -29.48 -3.37
CA SER A 838 38.02 -30.64 -2.58
C SER A 838 39.00 -31.81 -2.73
N ASN A 839 40.18 -31.69 -2.13
CA ASN A 839 41.04 -32.85 -1.86
C ASN A 839 41.46 -32.93 -0.39
N LYS A 840 40.59 -32.47 0.53
CA LYS A 840 40.80 -32.59 1.99
C LYS A 840 40.33 -33.92 2.59
N ARG A 841 40.00 -34.92 1.76
CA ARG A 841 39.60 -36.27 2.21
C ARG A 841 40.68 -37.35 2.09
N LYS A 842 41.86 -37.04 1.53
CA LYS A 842 43.01 -37.97 1.49
C LYS A 842 44.08 -37.72 2.57
N SER A 843 44.10 -36.55 3.22
CA SER A 843 45.12 -36.22 4.23
C SER A 843 44.85 -36.76 5.65
N VAL A 844 43.60 -37.12 5.97
CA VAL A 844 43.26 -37.66 7.31
C VAL A 844 43.64 -39.15 7.46
N LYS A 845 43.91 -39.85 6.35
CA LYS A 845 44.40 -41.24 6.38
C LYS A 845 45.93 -41.35 6.43
N LYS A 846 46.65 -40.30 6.03
CA LYS A 846 48.12 -40.28 6.00
C LYS A 846 48.74 -39.73 7.30
N ALA A 847 48.05 -38.79 7.95
CA ALA A 847 48.47 -38.23 9.24
C ALA A 847 48.39 -39.22 10.42
N LYS A 848 47.79 -40.40 10.24
CA LYS A 848 47.70 -41.46 11.27
C LYS A 848 48.75 -42.57 11.11
N GLU A 849 49.56 -42.51 10.05
CA GLU A 849 50.66 -43.46 9.78
C GLU A 849 52.06 -42.81 9.90
N GLU A 850 52.15 -41.47 9.93
CA GLU A 850 53.43 -40.73 10.09
C GLU A 850 53.72 -40.34 11.56
N GLU A 851 52.78 -40.54 12.50
CA GLU A 851 52.95 -40.24 13.94
C GLU A 851 53.69 -41.35 14.72
N GLN A 852 54.27 -42.33 14.00
CA GLN A 852 54.95 -43.50 14.58
C GLN A 852 56.42 -43.66 14.16
N SER A 853 57.02 -42.67 13.47
CA SER A 853 58.39 -42.80 12.93
C SER A 853 59.33 -41.62 13.13
N GLU A 854 59.00 -40.62 13.96
CA GLU A 854 59.91 -39.50 14.24
C GLU A 854 60.02 -39.25 15.75
N GLU A 855 60.31 -40.35 16.47
CA GLU A 855 60.93 -40.33 17.79
C GLU A 855 62.39 -40.79 17.62
N GLU A 856 63.17 -40.08 16.79
CA GLU A 856 64.62 -40.25 16.62
C GLU A 856 65.11 -39.14 15.67
N ASP A 857 65.40 -37.95 16.20
CA ASP A 857 66.66 -37.25 15.90
C ASP A 857 66.75 -35.90 16.63
N SER A 858 67.69 -35.93 17.57
CA SER A 858 68.33 -34.88 18.34
C SER A 858 68.51 -33.49 17.72
N ALA A 859 68.18 -32.50 18.54
CA ALA A 859 69.11 -31.52 19.14
C ALA A 859 69.82 -30.43 18.30
N SER A 860 69.89 -29.27 18.98
CA SER A 860 70.88 -28.18 18.90
C SER A 860 70.58 -27.01 17.95
N ILE A 861 70.39 -25.81 18.52
CA ILE A 861 71.37 -24.71 18.57
C ILE A 861 70.69 -23.44 19.13
N GLU A 862 71.37 -22.83 20.11
CA GLU A 862 71.09 -21.58 20.81
C GLU A 862 71.39 -20.35 19.93
N ALA A 863 70.78 -19.20 20.25
CA ALA A 863 71.45 -17.95 20.68
C ALA A 863 70.75 -16.65 20.22
N GLU A 864 70.44 -15.83 21.25
CA GLU A 864 70.82 -14.41 21.43
C GLU A 864 70.04 -13.23 20.80
N ASP A 865 69.73 -12.31 21.75
CA ASP A 865 69.73 -10.84 21.71
C ASP A 865 68.59 -10.06 21.04
N ALA A 866 68.20 -8.85 21.46
CA ALA A 866 68.31 -8.03 22.68
C ALA A 866 67.62 -6.67 22.34
N GLU A 867 67.06 -5.97 23.33
CA GLU A 867 66.92 -4.48 23.39
C GLU A 867 65.94 -3.80 22.39
N GLU A 868 65.25 -2.67 22.61
CA GLU A 868 65.19 -1.63 23.66
C GLU A 868 63.94 -0.72 23.40
N GLU A 869 63.51 -0.03 24.45
CA GLU A 869 62.95 1.36 24.53
C GLU A 869 61.55 1.76 24.00
N ASP A 870 60.70 2.11 24.99
CA ASP A 870 60.11 3.44 25.28
C ASP A 870 59.54 4.32 24.14
N GLU A 871 58.28 4.76 24.30
CA GLU A 871 57.97 6.15 24.68
C GLU A 871 56.45 6.37 24.85
N GLN A 872 56.12 7.10 25.92
CA GLN A 872 54.83 7.68 26.24
C GLN A 872 54.60 8.92 25.38
N GLU A 873 53.35 9.25 25.05
CA GLU A 873 52.93 10.66 25.04
C GLU A 873 51.42 10.80 25.25
N ASP A 874 51.10 11.57 26.28
CA ASP A 874 49.80 12.15 26.61
C ASP A 874 49.35 13.17 25.55
N GLU A 875 48.04 13.36 25.38
CA GLU A 875 47.48 14.71 25.29
C GLU A 875 45.96 14.73 25.51
N GLN A 876 45.58 15.34 26.64
CA GLN A 876 44.26 15.92 26.91
C GLN A 876 44.13 17.24 26.16
N ILE A 877 42.98 17.50 25.52
CA ILE A 877 42.47 18.87 25.34
C ILE A 877 40.96 18.87 25.58
N ASP A 878 40.58 19.57 26.65
CA ASP A 878 39.26 20.13 26.92
C ASP A 878 38.89 21.18 25.86
N GLU A 879 37.62 21.28 25.48
CA GLU A 879 37.00 22.61 25.44
C GLU A 879 35.46 22.51 25.48
N GLU A 880 34.94 23.34 26.38
CA GLU A 880 33.57 23.48 26.83
C GLU A 880 32.91 24.64 26.05
N VAL A 881 31.61 24.84 26.30
CA VAL A 881 30.90 26.15 26.31
C VAL A 881 29.81 26.43 25.25
N ASP A 882 28.62 26.63 25.82
CA ASP A 882 27.50 27.56 25.52
C ASP A 882 26.25 27.18 24.67
N SER A 883 25.20 26.81 25.41
CA SER A 883 24.02 27.63 25.80
C SER A 883 23.10 28.35 24.78
N ASP A 884 21.80 28.14 25.07
CA ASP A 884 20.57 28.96 24.88
C ASP A 884 19.98 29.29 23.49
N GLU A 885 18.71 28.93 23.27
CA GLU A 885 17.55 29.85 23.44
C GLU A 885 16.19 29.23 23.02
N ASN A 886 15.13 29.75 23.65
CA ASN A 886 13.70 29.44 23.48
C ASN A 886 13.08 30.05 22.20
N LEU A 887 12.04 29.38 21.66
CA LEU A 887 10.74 29.99 21.27
C LEU A 887 9.65 28.92 21.12
#